data_AF-A0AA97EBP5-F1
#
_entry.id   AF-A0AA97EBP5-F1
#
_cell.length_a   1.000
_cell.length_b   1.000
_cell.length_c   1.000
_cell.angle_alpha   90.00
_cell.angle_beta   90.00
_cell.angle_gamma   90.00
#
_symmetry.space_group_name_H-M   'P 1'
#
loop_
_entity.id
_entity.type
_entity.pdbx_description
1 polymer ?
#
loop_
_entity_poly.entity_id
_entity_poly.type
_entity_poly.pdbx_seq_one_letter_code
_entity_poly.pdbx_strand_id
1 'polypeptide(L)'
;MHFGKLPCFSNIQIYPEILSVILLETSFVKTIKGNHLDLGSWQLLCQGIAWSLLAAFGLRVLWNSALLIHGFGHCLIRVLVDQNPAVFSLASILENRTLAEVVRSCLPLQPIVLPSRDSQHLPWVAVGDRTPWKVRSKAMGGVLFNGLAVGWASLCYGSLLPLLSGFPQLLWANVLVLAIPMFAIANAITLVCSVSDAVAIVSGRADYFYCGNFGFIAQKTDPQLEGLIPQRWLELFKTMGRETEVRGEQAGGGLTIGQDWTGRSYFVGDKIVNAKRSNLTQSLEKVFHGTRDRAWRAGYRPRYNAITGVWHYRFGTSGPPSVLETHWHEWSPDRLEKVWQIENDKYTAKLQNVNHRITHNGDFDAWQLFGRLVDYRTLGLWLERVLQVPNQTVGDSPKIAGMMDLLITQGMWLPSVRLAYQLMIASSVDDAFGGAELTKDAPHTAPAGDQLERWAQLCEAAFVEHLNYLPAAKELTTSHSLYQLQQLMIHHLQQDNQLASIDQCKLCLFVQATLEGFLYNDLYRATQFFMLRARGSFGLVTVSTLTPDKLVLSSLGQPITIGVDPQQQYSIYASEPSAVDAVLLHKPKTYRLDLNQNTGEIAVLSPTHLEIFSMTEKRELQESEIIDRRFFYRQSPDLQRIPKLTTPGMDPIEKDLLDIPFILQTIRETWVDPTSWNRQSAEYLLSLLIPKARYLSEKQGKLKFFDLDPALAESRHVDILITGVENSLWLGERFAKDLKSIFPLLSIKTLSSNLVLQQLQHDFDSLGLAKQSIVFAISQSGQTFSTLQVLHTSDLLVRQGVIREFFVLTGEPTSFIGSSLARPVYSGEPFSRRMFTNKSGRRLAEPATASVAATHQTLTELLFYLTRQMQIAFPDQRPLGMTLSPEGLLVLQGMEDEFFLQGAVDILGANTSGEAQPTRLHRQIIEGGQRWSLHITETPLAWGIHALYIVITVGWLIPFGYSIPLAQTLMKGTLMLCNLPATTLLSKSLLTDCVLIDIGIYIFGPWLWTLGLRLLQRRQLLARTGKRTLVIGDVPWVQQTLRIYVSKLFSLSYGITSLEIHGANPQDHLVHQFGHQVVRGTLLFFGFPDGRCSEKQANEEKSVLMTARQANGIQHLRTGPEVIAVGTNPMLADQGFARVILLPSPTQQACEDSEQPPLTTNLIETLRESRYGSFRRLLTSYLFFWALAKRVASFPLLRYSFWRSQSRTKIMTTAAPVSATSLNRPEQEEITILDLAALVNREQS
;
A
#
# COMPACT_ATOMS: atom_id res chain seq x y z
N MET A 1 -16.67 -0.43 4.69
CA MET A 1 -17.63 -0.77 5.77
C MET A 1 -16.84 -0.83 7.07
N HIS A 2 -17.41 -0.36 8.19
CA HIS A 2 -16.66 -0.17 9.43
C HIS A 2 -16.40 -1.49 10.20
N PHE A 3 -15.16 -1.72 10.61
CA PHE A 3 -14.82 -2.70 11.65
C PHE A 3 -14.72 -2.03 13.03
N GLY A 4 -15.85 -1.48 13.49
CA GLY A 4 -16.11 -1.13 14.89
C GLY A 4 -17.33 -1.86 15.46
N LYS A 5 -17.84 -2.83 14.69
CA LYS A 5 -19.13 -3.52 14.82
C LYS A 5 -18.93 -4.95 14.31
N LEU A 6 -19.57 -5.94 14.91
CA LEU A 6 -19.74 -7.28 14.32
C LEU A 6 -21.07 -7.30 13.54
N PRO A 7 -21.07 -7.40 12.19
CA PRO A 7 -22.30 -7.52 11.40
C PRO A 7 -22.64 -9.00 11.19
N CYS A 8 -23.66 -9.49 11.89
CA CYS A 8 -23.77 -10.92 12.20
C CYS A 8 -24.16 -11.85 11.03
N PHE A 9 -24.57 -11.37 9.84
CA PHE A 9 -25.25 -12.21 8.83
C PHE A 9 -24.89 -11.93 7.36
N SER A 10 -25.06 -12.93 6.48
CA SER A 10 -24.81 -12.82 5.03
C SER A 10 -25.97 -13.31 4.12
N ASN A 11 -26.13 -12.64 2.97
CA ASN A 11 -27.16 -12.80 1.92
C ASN A 11 -27.85 -14.17 1.76
N ILE A 12 -29.14 -14.25 2.12
CA ILE A 12 -30.18 -15.00 1.40
C ILE A 12 -31.43 -14.12 1.39
N GLN A 13 -32.15 -14.01 0.26
CA GLN A 13 -33.51 -13.46 0.23
C GLN A 13 -34.53 -14.60 0.29
N ILE A 14 -35.31 -14.65 1.37
CA ILE A 14 -36.47 -15.53 1.52
C ILE A 14 -37.69 -14.64 1.71
N TYR A 15 -38.72 -14.83 0.88
CA TYR A 15 -40.02 -14.19 1.02
C TYR A 15 -40.99 -15.19 1.67
N PRO A 16 -41.19 -15.17 3.01
CA PRO A 16 -42.11 -16.11 3.66
C PRO A 16 -43.57 -15.91 3.22
N GLU A 17 -43.92 -14.75 2.66
CA GLU A 17 -45.15 -14.54 1.90
C GLU A 17 -45.36 -15.63 0.85
N ILE A 18 -44.35 -15.92 0.01
CA ILE A 18 -44.44 -16.92 -1.07
C ILE A 18 -44.68 -18.31 -0.48
N LEU A 19 -44.00 -18.67 0.61
CA LEU A 19 -44.20 -19.95 1.29
C LEU A 19 -45.62 -20.06 1.88
N SER A 20 -46.14 -18.97 2.45
CA SER A 20 -47.52 -18.93 2.98
C SER A 20 -48.58 -19.01 1.88
N VAL A 21 -48.32 -18.47 0.68
CA VAL A 21 -49.21 -18.55 -0.48
C VAL A 21 -49.22 -19.96 -1.09
N ILE A 22 -48.06 -20.63 -1.18
CA ILE A 22 -47.97 -22.03 -1.66
C ILE A 22 -48.70 -22.99 -0.72
N LEU A 23 -48.60 -22.79 0.61
CA LEU A 23 -49.37 -23.55 1.61
C LEU A 23 -50.88 -23.27 1.52
N LEU A 24 -51.28 -22.06 1.11
CA LEU A 24 -52.67 -21.70 0.87
C LEU A 24 -53.19 -22.38 -0.41
N GLU A 25 -52.50 -22.25 -1.56
CA GLU A 25 -52.87 -22.91 -2.83
C GLU A 25 -53.07 -24.42 -2.65
N THR A 26 -52.10 -25.11 -2.04
CA THR A 26 -52.15 -26.58 -1.84
C THR A 26 -53.30 -27.04 -0.94
N SER A 27 -53.82 -26.16 -0.08
CA SER A 27 -55.01 -26.39 0.75
C SER A 27 -56.31 -26.03 0.01
N PHE A 28 -56.31 -24.92 -0.73
CA PHE A 28 -57.45 -24.40 -1.49
C PHE A 28 -57.81 -25.31 -2.66
N VAL A 29 -56.81 -25.78 -3.42
CA VAL A 29 -56.96 -26.74 -4.54
C VAL A 29 -57.47 -28.11 -4.06
N LYS A 30 -57.14 -28.53 -2.84
CA LYS A 30 -57.74 -29.74 -2.22
C LYS A 30 -59.22 -29.55 -1.89
N THR A 31 -59.61 -28.35 -1.48
CA THR A 31 -60.98 -28.04 -1.02
C THR A 31 -61.95 -27.80 -2.19
N ILE A 32 -61.49 -27.15 -3.26
CA ILE A 32 -62.30 -26.83 -4.45
C ILE A 32 -62.73 -28.07 -5.26
N LYS A 33 -62.08 -29.23 -5.09
CA LYS A 33 -62.47 -30.49 -5.77
C LYS A 33 -63.81 -31.08 -5.32
N GLY A 34 -64.56 -30.43 -4.42
CA GLY A 34 -65.78 -30.99 -3.82
C GLY A 34 -67.11 -30.28 -4.13
N ASN A 35 -67.15 -28.98 -4.46
CA ASN A 35 -68.41 -28.22 -4.55
C ASN A 35 -68.35 -27.04 -5.54
N HIS A 36 -69.53 -26.60 -6.01
CA HIS A 36 -69.68 -25.43 -6.89
C HIS A 36 -69.46 -24.09 -6.15
N LEU A 37 -69.08 -23.06 -6.92
CA LEU A 37 -68.76 -21.71 -6.46
C LEU A 37 -70.01 -20.91 -6.07
N ASP A 38 -70.40 -20.98 -4.79
CA ASP A 38 -71.38 -20.09 -4.14
C ASP A 38 -70.69 -19.08 -3.20
N LEU A 39 -71.40 -18.13 -2.59
CA LEU A 39 -70.88 -17.05 -1.72
C LEU A 39 -69.92 -17.54 -0.61
N GLY A 40 -70.15 -18.75 -0.07
CA GLY A 40 -69.26 -19.37 0.92
C GLY A 40 -67.81 -19.53 0.44
N SER A 41 -67.59 -19.62 -0.88
CA SER A 41 -66.27 -19.66 -1.52
C SER A 41 -65.46 -18.38 -1.28
N TRP A 42 -66.14 -17.24 -1.24
CA TRP A 42 -65.50 -15.94 -0.95
C TRP A 42 -65.15 -15.83 0.53
N GLN A 43 -66.00 -16.31 1.43
CA GLN A 43 -65.66 -16.43 2.86
C GLN A 43 -64.46 -17.37 3.08
N LEU A 44 -64.40 -18.51 2.40
CA LEU A 44 -63.25 -19.43 2.42
C LEU A 44 -61.97 -18.77 1.89
N LEU A 45 -62.04 -17.95 0.82
CA LEU A 45 -60.90 -17.20 0.33
C LEU A 45 -60.42 -16.14 1.34
N CYS A 46 -61.34 -15.35 1.90
CA CYS A 46 -61.02 -14.34 2.91
C CYS A 46 -60.45 -14.97 4.20
N GLN A 47 -60.99 -16.10 4.64
CA GLN A 47 -60.43 -16.87 5.76
C GLN A 47 -59.03 -17.40 5.42
N GLY A 48 -58.83 -17.96 4.22
CA GLY A 48 -57.51 -18.42 3.76
C GLY A 48 -56.46 -17.30 3.76
N ILE A 49 -56.81 -16.12 3.24
CA ILE A 49 -55.94 -14.94 3.26
C ILE A 49 -55.62 -14.52 4.70
N ALA A 50 -56.61 -14.46 5.59
CA ALA A 50 -56.39 -14.18 7.01
C ALA A 50 -55.44 -15.21 7.67
N TRP A 51 -55.59 -16.49 7.36
CA TRP A 51 -54.70 -17.55 7.85
C TRP A 51 -53.27 -17.45 7.30
N SER A 52 -53.06 -17.08 6.03
CA SER A 52 -51.70 -16.83 5.51
C SER A 52 -51.04 -15.61 6.15
N LEU A 53 -51.80 -14.55 6.44
CA LEU A 53 -51.28 -13.37 7.15
C LEU A 53 -50.92 -13.71 8.61
N LEU A 54 -51.74 -14.51 9.30
CA LEU A 54 -51.44 -15.04 10.64
C LEU A 54 -50.21 -15.97 10.63
N ALA A 55 -50.09 -16.86 9.64
CA ALA A 55 -48.94 -17.74 9.50
C ALA A 55 -47.66 -16.95 9.19
N ALA A 56 -47.72 -15.96 8.28
CA ALA A 56 -46.59 -15.08 7.97
C ALA A 56 -46.16 -14.27 9.20
N PHE A 57 -47.10 -13.72 9.98
CA PHE A 57 -46.81 -13.06 11.26
C PHE A 57 -46.10 -14.01 12.24
N GLY A 58 -46.63 -15.23 12.43
CA GLY A 58 -46.01 -16.25 13.28
C GLY A 58 -44.57 -16.59 12.85
N LEU A 59 -44.33 -16.83 11.56
CA LEU A 59 -43.00 -17.07 11.02
C LEU A 59 -42.03 -15.90 11.25
N ARG A 60 -42.51 -14.66 11.12
CA ARG A 60 -41.71 -13.44 11.35
C ARG A 60 -41.40 -13.19 12.83
N VAL A 61 -42.29 -13.60 13.74
CA VAL A 61 -42.04 -13.63 15.19
C VAL A 61 -40.97 -14.68 15.52
N LEU A 62 -41.08 -15.90 14.97
CA LEU A 62 -40.06 -16.94 15.15
C LEU A 62 -38.69 -16.51 14.61
N TRP A 63 -38.65 -15.87 13.43
CA TRP A 63 -37.42 -15.30 12.88
C TRP A 63 -36.77 -14.26 13.80
N ASN A 64 -37.56 -13.32 14.33
CA ASN A 64 -37.04 -12.33 15.27
C ASN A 64 -36.61 -12.94 16.62
N SER A 65 -37.24 -14.03 17.06
CA SER A 65 -36.82 -14.76 18.27
C SER A 65 -35.42 -15.38 18.12
N ALA A 66 -35.09 -15.92 16.94
CA ALA A 66 -33.74 -16.44 16.68
C ALA A 66 -32.66 -15.34 16.73
N LEU A 67 -32.96 -14.14 16.20
CA LEU A 67 -32.08 -12.97 16.27
C LEU A 67 -31.95 -12.42 17.70
N LEU A 68 -33.01 -12.47 18.51
CA LEU A 68 -32.98 -12.11 19.93
C LEU A 68 -32.10 -13.08 20.74
N ILE A 69 -32.17 -14.38 20.45
CA ILE A 69 -31.33 -15.42 21.05
C ILE A 69 -29.84 -15.19 20.69
N HIS A 70 -29.55 -14.76 19.45
CA HIS A 70 -28.21 -14.42 18.99
C HIS A 70 -27.61 -13.25 19.78
N GLY A 71 -28.29 -12.11 19.77
CA GLY A 71 -27.88 -10.90 20.49
C GLY A 71 -27.79 -11.11 22.01
N PHE A 72 -28.71 -11.89 22.60
CA PHE A 72 -28.65 -12.33 23.99
C PHE A 72 -27.37 -13.12 24.28
N GLY A 73 -27.02 -14.12 23.45
CA GLY A 73 -25.82 -14.93 23.61
C GLY A 73 -24.54 -14.10 23.58
N HIS A 74 -24.42 -13.15 22.64
CA HIS A 74 -23.30 -12.20 22.61
C HIS A 74 -23.27 -11.28 23.84
N CYS A 75 -24.42 -10.77 24.29
CA CYS A 75 -24.49 -9.92 25.49
C CYS A 75 -24.09 -10.67 26.75
N LEU A 76 -24.61 -11.88 26.98
CA LEU A 76 -24.33 -12.68 28.16
C LEU A 76 -22.84 -13.06 28.24
N ILE A 77 -22.26 -13.61 27.17
CA ILE A 77 -20.83 -13.94 27.18
C ILE A 77 -19.97 -12.68 27.30
N ARG A 78 -20.39 -11.53 26.74
CA ARG A 78 -19.67 -10.27 26.93
C ARG A 78 -19.73 -9.74 28.37
N VAL A 79 -20.85 -9.87 29.08
CA VAL A 79 -20.92 -9.56 30.52
C VAL A 79 -19.96 -10.44 31.31
N LEU A 80 -19.91 -11.75 31.02
CA LEU A 80 -19.03 -12.70 31.71
C LEU A 80 -17.54 -12.49 31.40
N VAL A 81 -17.18 -12.10 30.17
CA VAL A 81 -15.78 -11.98 29.68
C VAL A 81 -15.18 -10.58 29.88
N ASP A 82 -16.00 -9.52 29.81
CA ASP A 82 -15.56 -8.13 30.03
C ASP A 82 -15.93 -7.62 31.44
N GLN A 83 -16.57 -8.45 32.28
CA GLN A 83 -17.05 -8.13 33.64
C GLN A 83 -17.90 -6.85 33.75
N ASN A 84 -18.54 -6.45 32.65
CA ASN A 84 -19.28 -5.19 32.55
C ASN A 84 -20.79 -5.45 32.42
N PRO A 85 -21.57 -5.37 33.52
CA PRO A 85 -23.01 -5.64 33.48
C PRO A 85 -23.83 -4.59 32.72
N ALA A 86 -23.33 -3.35 32.54
CA ALA A 86 -24.02 -2.32 31.77
C ALA A 86 -24.14 -2.65 30.27
N VAL A 87 -23.42 -3.67 29.79
CA VAL A 87 -23.59 -4.25 28.46
C VAL A 87 -24.96 -4.95 28.29
N PHE A 88 -25.58 -5.42 29.37
CA PHE A 88 -26.84 -6.19 29.34
C PHE A 88 -28.08 -5.30 29.15
N SER A 89 -28.02 -4.40 28.18
CA SER A 89 -29.09 -3.48 27.80
C SER A 89 -30.01 -4.10 26.74
N LEU A 90 -31.30 -3.77 26.78
CA LEU A 90 -32.27 -4.19 25.75
C LEU A 90 -31.80 -3.81 24.33
N ALA A 91 -31.19 -2.63 24.17
CA ALA A 91 -30.59 -2.19 22.92
C ALA A 91 -29.47 -3.13 22.42
N SER A 92 -28.63 -3.67 23.32
CA SER A 92 -27.56 -4.60 22.93
C SER A 92 -28.10 -5.99 22.60
N ILE A 93 -29.11 -6.47 23.33
CA ILE A 93 -29.80 -7.74 23.07
C ILE A 93 -30.57 -7.70 21.73
N LEU A 94 -31.11 -6.53 21.36
CA LEU A 94 -31.71 -6.27 20.04
C LEU A 94 -30.68 -6.08 18.92
N GLU A 95 -29.37 -6.19 19.21
CA GLU A 95 -28.26 -5.94 18.29
C GLU A 95 -28.29 -4.50 17.71
N ASN A 96 -28.62 -3.54 18.57
CA ASN A 96 -28.82 -2.12 18.29
C ASN A 96 -29.93 -1.80 17.26
N ARG A 97 -30.87 -2.73 17.04
CA ARG A 97 -32.17 -2.43 16.44
C ARG A 97 -33.09 -1.76 17.46
N THR A 98 -33.98 -0.87 17.01
CA THR A 98 -35.04 -0.33 17.86
C THR A 98 -36.15 -1.37 18.06
N LEU A 99 -36.88 -1.29 19.18
CA LEU A 99 -38.04 -2.13 19.43
C LEU A 99 -39.12 -1.95 18.33
N ALA A 100 -39.26 -0.73 17.81
CA ALA A 100 -40.17 -0.41 16.72
C ALA A 100 -39.83 -1.14 15.42
N GLU A 101 -38.55 -1.24 15.04
CA GLU A 101 -38.12 -2.00 13.86
C GLU A 101 -38.38 -3.51 14.01
N VAL A 102 -38.14 -4.07 15.20
CA VAL A 102 -38.41 -5.48 15.48
C VAL A 102 -39.91 -5.79 15.40
N VAL A 103 -40.75 -5.00 16.09
CA VAL A 103 -42.22 -5.13 16.02
C VAL A 103 -42.72 -4.94 14.58
N ARG A 104 -42.20 -3.95 13.84
CA ARG A 104 -42.56 -3.70 12.44
C ARG A 104 -42.20 -4.87 11.53
N SER A 105 -41.04 -5.51 11.72
CA SER A 105 -40.63 -6.67 10.93
C SER A 105 -41.45 -7.93 11.22
N CYS A 106 -42.12 -8.01 12.38
CA CYS A 106 -43.08 -9.08 12.68
C CYS A 106 -44.35 -9.00 11.82
N LEU A 107 -44.76 -7.80 11.38
CA LEU A 107 -45.95 -7.62 10.55
C LEU A 107 -45.75 -8.21 9.13
N PRO A 108 -46.75 -8.91 8.55
CA PRO A 108 -46.73 -9.33 7.15
C PRO A 108 -46.52 -8.14 6.19
N LEU A 109 -45.96 -8.40 5.00
CA LEU A 109 -45.72 -7.41 3.94
C LEU A 109 -44.75 -6.25 4.29
N GLN A 110 -44.38 -6.04 5.56
CA GLN A 110 -43.25 -5.18 5.92
C GLN A 110 -41.92 -5.88 5.57
N PRO A 111 -40.83 -5.16 5.27
CA PRO A 111 -39.54 -5.80 5.03
C PRO A 111 -39.06 -6.54 6.29
N ILE A 112 -38.75 -7.82 6.16
CA ILE A 112 -37.87 -8.50 7.12
C ILE A 112 -36.48 -7.90 6.94
N VAL A 113 -35.77 -7.65 8.04
CA VAL A 113 -34.35 -7.25 8.00
C VAL A 113 -33.50 -8.48 7.64
N LEU A 114 -33.55 -8.88 6.37
CA LEU A 114 -32.55 -9.73 5.72
C LEU A 114 -31.46 -8.79 5.20
N PRO A 115 -30.21 -8.89 5.72
CA PRO A 115 -29.22 -7.83 5.52
C PRO A 115 -28.70 -7.80 4.08
N SER A 116 -29.23 -6.87 3.29
CA SER A 116 -28.72 -6.52 1.97
C SER A 116 -27.55 -5.54 2.07
N ARG A 117 -26.68 -5.57 1.06
CA ARG A 117 -25.38 -4.89 1.04
C ARG A 117 -25.46 -3.34 1.08
N ASP A 118 -26.64 -2.78 0.83
CA ASP A 118 -26.89 -1.33 0.76
C ASP A 118 -27.71 -0.79 1.95
N SER A 119 -28.13 -1.64 2.88
CA SER A 119 -28.83 -1.21 4.09
C SER A 119 -27.87 -0.56 5.10
N GLN A 120 -28.18 0.65 5.58
CA GLN A 120 -27.30 1.40 6.50
C GLN A 120 -27.36 0.91 7.96
N HIS A 121 -28.31 0.02 8.28
CA HIS A 121 -28.65 -0.40 9.63
C HIS A 121 -28.52 -1.94 9.79
N LEU A 122 -27.30 -2.45 9.62
CA LEU A 122 -26.97 -3.84 9.95
C LEU A 122 -27.05 -4.05 11.48
N PRO A 123 -27.63 -5.17 11.96
CA PRO A 123 -27.54 -5.57 13.37
C PRO A 123 -26.09 -5.72 13.82
N TRP A 124 -25.78 -5.27 15.03
CA TRP A 124 -24.42 -5.35 15.59
C TRP A 124 -24.36 -5.33 17.11
N VAL A 125 -23.33 -5.98 17.65
CA VAL A 125 -22.89 -5.86 19.05
C VAL A 125 -21.50 -5.23 19.10
N ALA A 126 -21.24 -4.39 20.11
CA ALA A 126 -19.91 -3.83 20.36
C ALA A 126 -18.97 -4.90 20.94
N VAL A 127 -17.75 -5.02 20.40
CA VAL A 127 -16.80 -6.08 20.79
C VAL A 127 -16.31 -5.93 22.24
N GLY A 128 -16.20 -4.70 22.77
CA GLY A 128 -15.60 -4.45 24.09
C GLY A 128 -14.09 -4.67 24.07
N ASP A 129 -13.55 -5.38 25.07
CA ASP A 129 -12.13 -5.72 25.16
C ASP A 129 -11.66 -6.52 23.93
N ARG A 130 -10.57 -6.09 23.30
CA ARG A 130 -10.08 -6.62 22.01
C ARG A 130 -9.01 -7.70 22.15
N THR A 131 -8.71 -8.17 23.37
CA THR A 131 -7.78 -9.27 23.62
C THR A 131 -8.20 -10.53 22.82
N PRO A 132 -7.31 -11.20 22.07
CA PRO A 132 -7.69 -12.26 21.12
C PRO A 132 -8.59 -13.36 21.68
N TRP A 133 -8.31 -13.87 22.89
CA TRP A 133 -9.14 -14.92 23.50
C TRP A 133 -10.53 -14.40 23.92
N LYS A 134 -10.62 -13.14 24.36
CA LYS A 134 -11.89 -12.49 24.71
C LYS A 134 -12.74 -12.25 23.47
N VAL A 135 -12.15 -11.78 22.37
CA VAL A 135 -12.83 -11.61 21.07
C VAL A 135 -13.41 -12.94 20.58
N ARG A 136 -12.61 -14.02 20.62
CA ARG A 136 -13.08 -15.36 20.28
C ARG A 136 -14.25 -15.81 21.16
N SER A 137 -14.10 -15.69 22.47
CA SER A 137 -15.14 -16.09 23.43
C SER A 137 -16.46 -15.35 23.20
N LYS A 138 -16.41 -14.02 23.00
CA LYS A 138 -17.60 -13.19 22.77
C LYS A 138 -18.25 -13.44 21.41
N ALA A 139 -17.48 -13.80 20.38
CA ALA A 139 -18.00 -14.24 19.09
C ALA A 139 -18.68 -15.63 19.17
N MET A 140 -18.21 -16.54 20.04
CA MET A 140 -18.91 -17.81 20.30
C MET A 140 -20.30 -17.62 20.92
N GLY A 141 -20.60 -16.46 21.53
CA GLY A 141 -21.83 -16.22 22.30
C GLY A 141 -23.13 -16.48 21.53
N GLY A 142 -23.40 -15.73 20.45
CA GLY A 142 -24.62 -15.92 19.66
C GLY A 142 -24.69 -17.30 19.00
N VAL A 143 -23.56 -17.77 18.43
CA VAL A 143 -23.46 -19.09 17.79
C VAL A 143 -23.82 -20.22 18.76
N LEU A 144 -23.30 -20.19 20.00
CA LEU A 144 -23.62 -21.16 21.03
C LEU A 144 -25.11 -21.15 21.40
N PHE A 145 -25.70 -19.97 21.58
CA PHE A 145 -27.09 -19.85 22.04
C PHE A 145 -28.12 -20.25 20.97
N ASN A 146 -27.88 -19.95 19.68
CA ASN A 146 -28.73 -20.51 18.61
C ASN A 146 -28.53 -22.02 18.45
N GLY A 147 -27.30 -22.54 18.64
CA GLY A 147 -27.05 -23.98 18.65
C GLY A 147 -27.83 -24.72 19.75
N LEU A 148 -27.84 -24.17 20.97
CA LEU A 148 -28.65 -24.67 22.08
C LEU A 148 -30.16 -24.60 21.77
N ALA A 149 -30.63 -23.51 21.13
CA ALA A 149 -32.03 -23.37 20.73
C ALA A 149 -32.46 -24.40 19.68
N VAL A 150 -31.61 -24.74 18.70
CA VAL A 150 -31.87 -25.82 17.73
C VAL A 150 -31.94 -27.18 18.43
N GLY A 151 -31.02 -27.47 19.36
CA GLY A 151 -31.01 -28.70 20.14
C GLY A 151 -32.27 -28.86 20.99
N TRP A 152 -32.66 -27.81 21.72
CA TRP A 152 -33.88 -27.77 22.52
C TRP A 152 -35.14 -27.96 21.67
N ALA A 153 -35.23 -27.28 20.51
CA ALA A 153 -36.34 -27.44 19.59
C ALA A 153 -36.47 -28.87 19.05
N SER A 154 -35.34 -29.52 18.75
CA SER A 154 -35.31 -30.91 18.27
C SER A 154 -35.78 -31.89 19.35
N LEU A 155 -35.36 -31.70 20.60
CA LEU A 155 -35.81 -32.50 21.75
C LEU A 155 -37.32 -32.31 22.03
N CYS A 156 -37.80 -31.07 22.01
CA CYS A 156 -39.22 -30.76 22.14
C CYS A 156 -40.06 -31.34 21.00
N TYR A 157 -39.56 -31.31 19.76
CA TYR A 157 -40.26 -31.91 18.62
C TYR A 157 -40.41 -33.43 18.78
N GLY A 158 -39.32 -34.13 19.10
CA GLY A 158 -39.36 -35.58 19.36
C GLY A 158 -40.27 -35.99 20.53
N SER A 159 -40.40 -35.11 21.53
CA SER A 159 -41.17 -35.38 22.76
C SER A 159 -42.66 -35.03 22.65
N LEU A 160 -43.03 -33.92 21.98
CA LEU A 160 -44.42 -33.47 21.86
C LEU A 160 -45.15 -34.04 20.64
N LEU A 161 -44.46 -34.41 19.55
CA LEU A 161 -45.10 -34.90 18.34
C LEU A 161 -46.01 -36.13 18.58
N PRO A 162 -45.63 -37.15 19.40
CA PRO A 162 -46.52 -38.27 19.73
C PRO A 162 -47.75 -37.86 20.56
N LEU A 163 -47.63 -36.80 21.38
CA LEU A 163 -48.71 -36.32 22.23
C LEU A 163 -49.73 -35.48 21.47
N LEU A 164 -49.24 -34.56 20.61
CA LEU A 164 -50.08 -33.65 19.84
C LEU A 164 -50.79 -34.34 18.67
N SER A 165 -50.17 -35.36 18.06
CA SER A 165 -50.80 -36.15 16.97
C SER A 165 -52.01 -36.98 17.43
N GLY A 166 -52.18 -37.20 18.74
CA GLY A 166 -53.38 -37.80 19.31
C GLY A 166 -54.63 -36.90 19.30
N PHE A 167 -54.48 -35.59 19.06
CA PHE A 167 -55.57 -34.61 19.13
C PHE A 167 -55.75 -33.77 17.85
N PRO A 168 -55.95 -34.38 16.67
CA PRO A 168 -55.94 -33.69 15.37
C PRO A 168 -57.07 -32.66 15.19
N GLN A 169 -58.12 -32.70 16.01
CA GLN A 169 -59.25 -31.76 15.99
C GLN A 169 -58.95 -30.41 16.68
N LEU A 170 -57.90 -30.33 17.52
CA LEU A 170 -57.56 -29.09 18.22
C LEU A 170 -56.62 -28.23 17.37
N LEU A 171 -57.17 -27.15 16.81
CA LEU A 171 -56.50 -26.30 15.79
C LEU A 171 -55.07 -25.85 16.20
N TRP A 172 -54.88 -25.57 17.49
CA TRP A 172 -53.60 -25.13 18.06
C TRP A 172 -52.52 -26.23 18.10
N ALA A 173 -52.88 -27.52 18.11
CA ALA A 173 -51.91 -28.61 18.05
C ALA A 173 -51.17 -28.61 16.70
N ASN A 174 -51.89 -28.39 15.60
CA ASN A 174 -51.31 -28.28 14.26
C ASN A 174 -50.39 -27.06 14.13
N VAL A 175 -50.74 -25.93 14.76
CA VAL A 175 -49.89 -24.73 14.80
C VAL A 175 -48.60 -24.98 15.60
N LEU A 176 -48.67 -25.66 16.75
CA LEU A 176 -47.50 -26.02 17.55
C LEU A 176 -46.56 -27.00 16.83
N VAL A 177 -47.11 -28.01 16.14
CA VAL A 177 -46.34 -28.98 15.33
C VAL A 177 -45.59 -28.30 14.19
N LEU A 178 -46.11 -27.21 13.62
CA LEU A 178 -45.40 -26.40 12.60
C LEU A 178 -44.45 -25.36 13.21
N ALA A 179 -44.77 -24.79 14.37
CA ALA A 179 -43.96 -23.75 15.00
C ALA A 179 -42.59 -24.26 15.49
N ILE A 180 -42.52 -25.47 16.05
CA ILE A 180 -41.27 -26.02 16.61
C ILE A 180 -40.21 -26.25 15.51
N PRO A 181 -40.51 -26.92 14.36
CA PRO A 181 -39.58 -27.00 13.23
C PRO A 181 -39.20 -25.64 12.67
N MET A 182 -40.13 -24.69 12.54
CA MET A 182 -39.82 -23.37 11.97
C MET A 182 -38.95 -22.51 12.91
N PHE A 183 -39.08 -22.68 14.24
CA PHE A 183 -38.15 -22.11 15.21
C PHE A 183 -36.75 -22.74 15.10
N ALA A 184 -36.65 -24.07 14.95
CA ALA A 184 -35.37 -24.75 14.72
C ALA A 184 -34.71 -24.27 13.42
N ILE A 185 -35.47 -24.18 12.32
CA ILE A 185 -35.02 -23.70 11.01
C ILE A 185 -34.55 -22.24 11.10
N ALA A 186 -35.29 -21.35 11.77
CA ALA A 186 -34.88 -19.97 11.97
C ALA A 186 -33.52 -19.88 12.69
N ASN A 187 -33.36 -20.57 13.83
CA ASN A 187 -32.10 -20.59 14.58
C ASN A 187 -30.94 -21.25 13.80
N ALA A 188 -31.22 -22.28 12.99
CA ALA A 188 -30.22 -22.92 12.15
C ALA A 188 -29.77 -22.02 10.98
N ILE A 189 -30.68 -21.24 10.37
CA ILE A 189 -30.32 -20.24 9.35
C ILE A 189 -29.53 -19.10 9.98
N THR A 190 -29.92 -18.61 11.17
CA THR A 190 -29.11 -17.66 11.96
C THR A 190 -27.68 -18.17 12.13
N LEU A 191 -27.51 -19.40 12.62
CA LEU A 191 -26.21 -20.06 12.84
C LEU A 191 -25.35 -20.14 11.55
N VAL A 192 -25.95 -20.50 10.42
CA VAL A 192 -25.25 -20.59 9.12
C VAL A 192 -24.89 -19.21 8.57
N CYS A 193 -25.71 -18.19 8.84
CA CYS A 193 -25.44 -16.82 8.45
C CYS A 193 -24.36 -16.13 9.31
N SER A 194 -24.05 -16.62 10.53
CA SER A 194 -23.02 -16.12 11.48
C SER A 194 -21.56 -16.28 11.02
N VAL A 195 -21.30 -15.96 9.75
CA VAL A 195 -19.98 -16.02 9.11
C VAL A 195 -19.00 -15.02 9.72
N SER A 196 -19.47 -13.85 10.18
CA SER A 196 -18.66 -12.87 10.93
C SER A 196 -18.07 -13.46 12.21
N ASP A 197 -18.87 -14.22 12.93
CA ASP A 197 -18.51 -14.78 14.23
C ASP A 197 -17.63 -16.00 14.04
N ALA A 198 -17.94 -16.87 13.07
CA ALA A 198 -17.02 -17.91 12.62
C ALA A 198 -15.64 -17.31 12.23
N VAL A 199 -15.60 -16.19 11.51
CA VAL A 199 -14.37 -15.49 11.15
C VAL A 199 -13.68 -14.88 12.39
N ALA A 200 -14.40 -14.32 13.35
CA ALA A 200 -13.84 -13.75 14.58
C ALA A 200 -13.27 -14.83 15.53
N ILE A 201 -13.96 -15.97 15.66
CA ILE A 201 -13.55 -17.17 16.39
C ILE A 201 -12.23 -17.71 15.81
N VAL A 202 -12.13 -17.81 14.48
CA VAL A 202 -10.91 -18.30 13.83
C VAL A 202 -9.76 -17.27 13.90
N SER A 203 -9.99 -16.04 13.40
CA SER A 203 -8.91 -15.07 13.14
C SER A 203 -8.25 -14.52 14.40
N GLY A 204 -9.02 -13.93 15.32
CA GLY A 204 -8.53 -13.36 16.59
C GLY A 204 -7.45 -12.27 16.48
N ARG A 205 -7.16 -11.71 15.28
CA ARG A 205 -6.09 -10.73 15.03
C ARG A 205 -6.40 -9.81 13.85
N ALA A 206 -5.72 -8.66 13.80
CA ALA A 206 -5.50 -7.87 12.59
C ALA A 206 -4.13 -7.17 12.69
N ASP A 207 -3.21 -7.50 11.78
CA ASP A 207 -1.79 -7.11 11.83
C ASP A 207 -1.46 -5.85 10.96
N TYR A 208 -0.18 -5.43 10.93
CA TYR A 208 0.32 -4.03 11.05
C TYR A 208 0.45 -3.19 9.70
N PHE A 209 0.88 -1.87 9.63
CA PHE A 209 1.47 -1.02 8.49
C PHE A 209 1.47 0.64 8.57
N TYR A 210 2.20 1.48 7.71
CA TYR A 210 3.08 2.79 7.86
C TYR A 210 2.49 4.20 7.46
N CYS A 211 3.21 5.28 7.06
CA CYS A 211 2.71 6.69 6.89
C CYS A 211 3.09 7.47 5.59
N GLY A 212 2.53 8.68 5.35
CA GLY A 212 2.74 9.63 4.20
C GLY A 212 1.72 10.82 4.04
N ASN A 213 2.16 12.09 3.91
CA ASN A 213 1.32 13.33 3.92
C ASN A 213 0.93 13.94 2.53
N PHE A 214 -0.21 14.65 2.44
CA PHE A 214 -0.51 15.64 1.37
C PHE A 214 -1.65 16.63 1.69
N GLY A 215 -1.68 17.80 1.05
CA GLY A 215 -2.78 18.77 1.22
C GLY A 215 -2.64 20.09 0.47
N PHE A 216 -3.49 21.07 0.84
CA PHE A 216 -3.52 22.42 0.26
C PHE A 216 -3.94 23.50 1.25
N ILE A 217 -3.59 24.74 0.93
CA ILE A 217 -4.18 25.96 1.51
C ILE A 217 -4.41 26.99 0.40
N ALA A 218 -5.60 27.58 0.36
CA ALA A 218 -6.06 28.39 -0.77
C ALA A 218 -6.90 29.59 -0.32
N GLN A 219 -6.84 30.70 -1.06
CA GLN A 219 -7.73 31.83 -0.82
C GLN A 219 -9.17 31.50 -1.24
N LYS A 220 -10.17 31.95 -0.48
CA LYS A 220 -11.59 31.81 -0.90
C LYS A 220 -11.92 32.88 -1.95
N THR A 221 -11.71 32.52 -3.22
CA THR A 221 -11.89 33.44 -4.37
C THR A 221 -13.35 33.81 -4.69
N ASP A 222 -14.34 33.13 -4.10
CA ASP A 222 -15.77 33.33 -4.37
C ASP A 222 -16.58 33.05 -3.09
N PRO A 223 -17.35 34.04 -2.57
CA PRO A 223 -18.23 33.87 -1.42
C PRO A 223 -19.33 32.81 -1.61
N GLN A 224 -19.85 32.64 -2.84
CA GLN A 224 -21.04 31.84 -3.17
C GLN A 224 -20.79 30.32 -3.23
N LEU A 225 -19.54 29.88 -3.24
CA LEU A 225 -19.20 28.45 -3.27
C LEU A 225 -19.74 27.70 -2.04
N GLU A 226 -20.64 26.76 -2.29
CA GLU A 226 -21.24 25.90 -1.26
C GLU A 226 -20.27 24.83 -0.70
N GLY A 227 -20.53 24.42 0.53
CA GLY A 227 -19.78 23.38 1.25
C GLY A 227 -18.52 23.87 1.95
N LEU A 228 -18.03 23.08 2.92
CA LEU A 228 -16.77 23.34 3.61
C LEU A 228 -15.54 23.16 2.70
N ILE A 229 -15.62 22.26 1.71
CA ILE A 229 -14.61 22.09 0.66
C ILE A 229 -15.33 22.06 -0.70
N PRO A 230 -15.32 23.18 -1.45
CA PRO A 230 -15.85 23.23 -2.82
C PRO A 230 -15.25 22.16 -3.76
N GLN A 231 -16.05 21.70 -4.74
CA GLN A 231 -15.72 20.57 -5.62
C GLN A 231 -14.34 20.68 -6.30
N ARG A 232 -13.93 21.88 -6.76
CA ARG A 232 -12.61 22.11 -7.39
C ARG A 232 -11.44 21.66 -6.52
N TRP A 233 -11.59 21.78 -5.19
CA TRP A 233 -10.58 21.38 -4.22
C TRP A 233 -10.68 19.89 -3.85
N LEU A 234 -11.89 19.31 -3.88
CA LEU A 234 -12.07 17.86 -3.79
C LEU A 234 -11.45 17.13 -4.99
N GLU A 235 -11.36 17.78 -6.15
CA GLU A 235 -10.65 17.27 -7.32
C GLU A 235 -9.12 17.34 -7.18
N LEU A 236 -8.58 18.34 -6.47
CA LEU A 236 -7.17 18.30 -6.06
C LEU A 236 -6.90 17.12 -5.12
N PHE A 237 -7.71 16.93 -4.06
CA PHE A 237 -7.60 15.76 -3.18
C PHE A 237 -7.70 14.43 -3.97
N LYS A 238 -8.69 14.29 -4.87
CA LYS A 238 -8.86 13.09 -5.71
C LYS A 238 -7.69 12.86 -6.67
N THR A 239 -6.95 13.92 -7.04
CA THR A 239 -5.74 13.83 -7.88
C THR A 239 -4.55 13.43 -7.02
N MET A 240 -4.16 14.26 -6.04
CA MET A 240 -3.01 14.04 -5.16
C MET A 240 -3.11 12.72 -4.39
N GLY A 241 -4.32 12.35 -3.95
CA GLY A 241 -4.59 11.08 -3.29
C GLY A 241 -4.32 9.86 -4.17
N ARG A 242 -4.63 9.91 -5.48
CA ARG A 242 -4.27 8.82 -6.42
C ARG A 242 -2.76 8.65 -6.56
N GLU A 243 -2.02 9.76 -6.54
CA GLU A 243 -0.55 9.75 -6.65
C GLU A 243 0.12 9.27 -5.37
N THR A 244 -0.43 9.63 -4.21
CA THR A 244 0.00 9.16 -2.89
C THR A 244 -0.31 7.66 -2.70
N GLU A 245 -1.42 7.20 -3.27
CA GLU A 245 -1.85 5.79 -3.28
C GLU A 245 -0.84 4.82 -3.91
N VAL A 246 0.13 5.31 -4.70
CA VAL A 246 1.19 4.48 -5.33
C VAL A 246 2.17 3.93 -4.28
N ARG A 247 2.26 4.55 -3.10
CA ARG A 247 3.15 4.13 -2.00
C ARG A 247 2.45 3.30 -0.90
N GLY A 248 1.12 3.22 -0.91
CA GLY A 248 0.33 2.46 0.08
C GLY A 248 -1.10 2.96 0.22
N GLU A 249 -1.98 2.17 0.87
CA GLU A 249 -3.40 2.55 1.03
C GLU A 249 -4.12 1.97 2.28
N GLN A 250 -3.40 1.54 3.32
CA GLN A 250 -3.96 0.76 4.42
C GLN A 250 -4.97 1.52 5.29
N ALA A 251 -4.74 2.79 5.56
CA ALA A 251 -5.64 3.65 6.33
C ALA A 251 -5.41 5.10 5.91
N GLY A 252 -6.21 6.03 6.39
CA GLY A 252 -5.97 7.45 6.15
C GLY A 252 -7.01 8.34 6.81
N GLY A 253 -6.65 9.61 6.93
CA GLY A 253 -7.54 10.65 7.45
C GLY A 253 -7.50 11.91 6.60
N GLY A 254 -8.54 12.72 6.75
CA GLY A 254 -8.66 14.03 6.14
C GLY A 254 -9.31 15.01 7.11
N LEU A 255 -8.90 16.27 7.04
CA LEU A 255 -9.50 17.38 7.80
C LEU A 255 -9.58 18.65 6.95
N THR A 256 -10.50 19.51 7.35
CA THR A 256 -10.60 20.91 6.94
C THR A 256 -10.99 21.76 8.16
N ILE A 257 -11.02 23.08 8.02
CA ILE A 257 -11.36 24.02 9.09
C ILE A 257 -12.66 24.73 8.74
N GLY A 258 -13.66 24.61 9.60
CA GLY A 258 -14.90 25.37 9.55
C GLY A 258 -14.94 26.41 10.67
N GLN A 259 -15.70 27.49 10.48
CA GLN A 259 -16.06 28.44 11.52
C GLN A 259 -17.52 28.26 11.94
N ASP A 260 -17.80 28.44 13.23
CA ASP A 260 -19.17 28.57 13.73
C ASP A 260 -19.73 29.99 13.50
N TRP A 261 -20.97 30.22 13.93
CA TRP A 261 -21.66 31.52 13.82
C TRP A 261 -21.05 32.63 14.72
N THR A 262 -20.17 32.28 15.67
CA THR A 262 -19.37 33.23 16.47
C THR A 262 -18.02 33.55 15.84
N GLY A 263 -17.66 32.88 14.73
CA GLY A 263 -16.39 33.00 14.05
C GLY A 263 -15.25 32.13 14.60
N ARG A 264 -15.51 31.30 15.61
CA ARG A 264 -14.50 30.37 16.17
C ARG A 264 -14.21 29.25 15.19
N SER A 265 -12.95 28.86 15.06
CA SER A 265 -12.50 27.79 14.15
C SER A 265 -12.55 26.41 14.80
N TYR A 266 -13.02 25.40 14.06
CA TYR A 266 -13.07 24.00 14.49
C TYR A 266 -12.62 23.10 13.33
N PHE A 267 -12.00 21.97 13.66
CA PHE A 267 -11.62 20.99 12.66
C PHE A 267 -12.78 20.05 12.32
N VAL A 268 -13.10 19.96 11.03
CA VAL A 268 -14.05 18.99 10.49
C VAL A 268 -13.25 17.94 9.73
N GLY A 269 -13.20 16.71 10.23
CA GLY A 269 -12.35 15.66 9.69
C GLY A 269 -12.81 14.26 10.06
N ASP A 270 -12.30 13.26 9.35
CA ASP A 270 -12.64 11.85 9.54
C ASP A 270 -11.46 10.93 9.20
N LYS A 271 -11.53 9.66 9.64
CA LYS A 271 -10.45 8.67 9.60
C LYS A 271 -10.99 7.28 9.27
N ILE A 272 -10.32 6.56 8.38
CA ILE A 272 -10.68 5.17 8.06
C ILE A 272 -9.48 4.23 8.04
N VAL A 273 -9.71 2.98 8.44
CA VAL A 273 -8.91 1.83 8.01
C VAL A 273 -9.54 1.29 6.72
N ASN A 274 -8.74 1.11 5.68
CA ASN A 274 -9.17 0.59 4.38
C ASN A 274 -9.30 -0.94 4.44
N ALA A 275 -10.23 -1.51 3.67
CA ALA A 275 -10.30 -2.96 3.52
C ALA A 275 -9.33 -3.43 2.42
N LYS A 276 -8.82 -4.65 2.54
CA LYS A 276 -7.81 -5.30 1.65
C LYS A 276 -8.06 -5.19 0.13
N ARG A 277 -9.28 -4.86 -0.32
CA ARG A 277 -9.66 -4.76 -1.74
C ARG A 277 -10.49 -3.51 -2.08
N SER A 278 -10.50 -2.48 -1.23
CA SER A 278 -11.17 -1.19 -1.51
C SER A 278 -10.15 -0.08 -1.77
N ASN A 279 -10.56 0.94 -2.51
CA ASN A 279 -9.73 2.10 -2.82
C ASN A 279 -9.75 3.11 -1.66
N LEU A 280 -8.59 3.45 -1.08
CA LEU A 280 -8.53 4.40 0.04
C LEU A 280 -9.10 5.78 -0.30
N THR A 281 -8.72 6.37 -1.45
CA THR A 281 -9.16 7.73 -1.82
C THR A 281 -10.68 7.85 -1.90
N GLN A 282 -11.35 6.91 -2.57
CA GLN A 282 -12.81 6.85 -2.66
C GLN A 282 -13.47 6.51 -1.31
N SER A 283 -12.87 5.62 -0.53
CA SER A 283 -13.43 5.18 0.75
C SER A 283 -13.37 6.27 1.82
N LEU A 284 -12.25 7.01 1.88
CA LEU A 284 -12.06 8.13 2.80
C LEU A 284 -13.01 9.27 2.43
N GLU A 285 -13.09 9.64 1.15
CA GLU A 285 -14.02 10.68 0.71
C GLU A 285 -15.49 10.32 0.94
N LYS A 286 -15.89 9.05 0.76
CA LYS A 286 -17.26 8.61 1.07
C LYS A 286 -17.64 8.83 2.55
N VAL A 287 -16.69 8.66 3.47
CA VAL A 287 -16.91 8.88 4.91
C VAL A 287 -16.79 10.36 5.25
N PHE A 288 -15.70 11.01 4.83
CA PHE A 288 -15.42 12.42 5.10
C PHE A 288 -16.50 13.36 4.52
N HIS A 289 -17.04 13.07 3.34
CA HIS A 289 -18.20 13.78 2.79
C HIS A 289 -19.37 13.83 3.77
N GLY A 290 -19.77 12.68 4.34
CA GLY A 290 -20.85 12.62 5.32
C GLY A 290 -20.57 13.45 6.57
N THR A 291 -19.30 13.56 6.98
CA THR A 291 -18.88 14.36 8.14
C THR A 291 -18.83 15.85 7.83
N ARG A 292 -18.39 16.27 6.62
CA ARG A 292 -18.49 17.65 6.14
C ARG A 292 -19.94 18.12 5.99
N ASP A 293 -20.82 17.27 5.46
CA ASP A 293 -22.24 17.54 5.30
C ASP A 293 -22.95 17.71 6.66
N ARG A 294 -22.69 16.83 7.65
CA ARG A 294 -23.21 17.02 9.01
C ARG A 294 -22.77 18.36 9.62
N ALA A 295 -21.51 18.74 9.45
CA ALA A 295 -21.00 20.04 9.93
C ALA A 295 -21.65 21.23 9.18
N TRP A 296 -21.78 21.17 7.85
CA TRP A 296 -22.47 22.20 7.08
C TRP A 296 -23.93 22.38 7.51
N ARG A 297 -24.65 21.27 7.77
CA ARG A 297 -26.02 21.29 8.29
C ARG A 297 -26.12 21.74 9.75
N ALA A 298 -25.06 21.56 10.55
CA ALA A 298 -24.93 22.14 11.89
C ALA A 298 -24.51 23.63 11.90
N GLY A 299 -24.41 24.27 10.72
CA GLY A 299 -24.16 25.71 10.59
C GLY A 299 -22.69 26.11 10.34
N TYR A 300 -21.74 25.18 10.36
CA TYR A 300 -20.33 25.49 10.10
C TYR A 300 -20.10 25.96 8.65
N ARG A 301 -19.25 26.98 8.45
CA ARG A 301 -18.92 27.56 7.14
C ARG A 301 -17.40 27.69 6.93
N PRO A 302 -16.87 27.65 5.69
CA PRO A 302 -15.45 27.87 5.45
C PRO A 302 -15.07 29.33 5.74
N ARG A 303 -13.87 29.55 6.28
CA ARG A 303 -13.37 30.90 6.61
C ARG A 303 -13.26 31.79 5.38
N TYR A 304 -13.57 33.07 5.54
CA TYR A 304 -13.66 34.01 4.42
C TYR A 304 -12.33 34.23 3.69
N ASN A 305 -11.20 34.11 4.40
CA ASN A 305 -9.88 34.42 3.82
C ASN A 305 -9.17 33.18 3.25
N ALA A 306 -9.40 31.99 3.83
CA ALA A 306 -8.66 30.77 3.51
C ALA A 306 -9.53 29.51 3.61
N ILE A 307 -9.28 28.56 2.70
CA ILE A 307 -9.79 27.18 2.73
C ILE A 307 -8.57 26.26 2.82
N THR A 308 -8.56 25.40 3.83
CA THR A 308 -7.42 24.53 4.16
C THR A 308 -7.86 23.08 4.13
N GLY A 309 -7.08 22.21 3.50
CA GLY A 309 -7.35 20.77 3.42
C GLY A 309 -6.09 19.97 3.68
N VAL A 310 -6.12 19.11 4.70
CA VAL A 310 -4.95 18.33 5.15
C VAL A 310 -5.32 16.85 5.18
N TRP A 311 -4.53 16.03 4.49
CA TRP A 311 -4.73 14.59 4.37
C TRP A 311 -3.45 13.82 4.65
N HIS A 312 -3.64 12.57 5.06
CA HIS A 312 -2.54 11.66 5.33
C HIS A 312 -2.95 10.22 5.04
N TYR A 313 -2.14 9.49 4.27
CA TYR A 313 -2.33 8.09 3.94
C TYR A 313 -1.32 7.19 4.66
N ARG A 314 -1.82 6.05 5.13
CA ARG A 314 -1.10 5.07 5.93
C ARG A 314 -0.63 3.92 5.01
N PHE A 315 0.69 3.67 4.89
CA PHE A 315 1.40 2.71 4.01
C PHE A 315 1.78 1.34 4.66
N GLY A 316 3.07 1.03 4.99
CA GLY A 316 3.76 -0.27 5.42
C GLY A 316 4.60 -0.61 6.78
N THR A 317 4.44 -0.09 8.05
CA THR A 317 5.14 -0.32 9.37
C THR A 317 4.85 -1.62 10.17
N SER A 318 5.70 -1.89 11.16
CA SER A 318 5.37 -2.55 12.44
C SER A 318 4.36 -1.83 13.39
N GLY A 319 3.31 -1.11 12.93
CA GLY A 319 2.21 -0.56 13.77
C GLY A 319 0.78 -1.06 13.38
N PRO A 320 -0.17 -1.38 14.28
CA PRO A 320 -1.45 -2.01 13.89
C PRO A 320 -2.42 -1.01 13.24
N PRO A 321 -3.24 -1.40 12.23
CA PRO A 321 -4.24 -0.52 11.62
C PRO A 321 -5.41 -0.29 12.56
N SER A 322 -5.37 0.84 13.24
CA SER A 322 -6.41 1.32 14.15
C SER A 322 -6.79 2.74 13.75
N VAL A 323 -8.08 3.07 13.80
CA VAL A 323 -8.58 4.43 13.51
C VAL A 323 -8.02 5.47 14.48
N LEU A 324 -7.73 5.07 15.72
CA LEU A 324 -7.11 5.90 16.75
C LEU A 324 -5.63 6.19 16.42
N GLU A 325 -4.90 5.15 15.99
CA GLU A 325 -3.51 5.22 15.51
C GLU A 325 -3.41 5.75 14.06
N THR A 326 -4.50 6.23 13.45
CA THR A 326 -4.49 6.81 12.10
C THR A 326 -4.43 8.34 12.20
N HIS A 327 -3.54 8.96 11.43
CA HIS A 327 -3.42 10.42 11.32
C HIS A 327 -4.72 11.07 10.80
N TRP A 328 -4.93 12.36 10.99
CA TRP A 328 -4.20 13.32 11.84
C TRP A 328 -4.21 12.89 13.33
N HIS A 329 -3.29 13.39 14.15
CA HIS A 329 -3.33 13.19 15.60
C HIS A 329 -3.58 14.52 16.32
N GLU A 330 -4.31 14.44 17.43
CA GLU A 330 -4.45 15.45 18.47
C GLU A 330 -4.10 14.78 19.80
N TRP A 331 -3.77 15.56 20.83
CA TRP A 331 -3.58 15.06 22.19
C TRP A 331 -4.74 15.52 23.08
N SER A 332 -4.91 16.84 23.20
CA SER A 332 -6.06 17.44 23.87
C SER A 332 -7.27 17.50 22.93
N PRO A 333 -8.50 17.41 23.46
CA PRO A 333 -9.71 17.70 22.70
C PRO A 333 -9.80 19.19 22.34
N ASP A 334 -10.86 19.57 21.63
CA ASP A 334 -11.24 20.97 21.46
C ASP A 334 -11.68 21.60 22.79
N ARG A 335 -11.11 22.78 23.08
CA ARG A 335 -11.29 23.51 24.35
C ARG A 335 -11.49 25.00 24.11
N LEU A 336 -12.36 25.65 24.88
CA LEU A 336 -12.60 27.08 24.80
C LEU A 336 -11.68 27.83 25.78
N GLU A 337 -10.74 28.59 25.25
CA GLU A 337 -9.67 29.27 26.00
C GLU A 337 -9.72 30.78 25.80
N LYS A 338 -9.29 31.54 26.81
CA LYS A 338 -9.15 33.00 26.73
C LYS A 338 -7.83 33.35 26.05
N VAL A 339 -7.90 33.70 24.75
CA VAL A 339 -6.74 34.04 23.93
C VAL A 339 -6.63 35.55 23.79
N TRP A 340 -5.47 36.10 24.14
CA TRP A 340 -5.12 37.50 23.92
C TRP A 340 -4.58 37.70 22.50
N GLN A 341 -5.17 38.64 21.77
CA GLN A 341 -4.80 38.99 20.40
C GLN A 341 -4.88 40.51 20.17
N ILE A 342 -4.03 41.03 19.29
CA ILE A 342 -4.00 42.46 18.95
C ILE A 342 -5.11 42.78 17.94
N GLU A 343 -6.01 43.69 18.29
CA GLU A 343 -7.04 44.23 17.41
C GLU A 343 -7.07 45.76 17.52
N ASN A 344 -7.12 46.46 16.38
CA ASN A 344 -7.12 47.93 16.33
C ASN A 344 -5.99 48.57 17.18
N ASP A 345 -4.80 47.97 17.12
CA ASP A 345 -3.59 48.34 17.88
C ASP A 345 -3.72 48.25 19.41
N LYS A 346 -4.64 47.43 19.93
CA LYS A 346 -4.82 47.13 21.36
C LYS A 346 -4.91 45.64 21.63
N TYR A 347 -4.43 45.19 22.79
CA TYR A 347 -4.61 43.82 23.23
C TYR A 347 -6.06 43.58 23.67
N THR A 348 -6.67 42.52 23.13
CA THR A 348 -8.04 42.11 23.46
C THR A 348 -8.07 40.61 23.77
N ALA A 349 -8.77 40.24 24.84
CA ALA A 349 -8.98 38.84 25.19
C ALA A 349 -10.28 38.33 24.56
N LYS A 350 -10.22 37.20 23.83
CA LYS A 350 -11.40 36.56 23.24
C LYS A 350 -11.43 35.06 23.54
N LEU A 351 -12.63 34.55 23.80
CA LEU A 351 -12.85 33.12 24.01
C LEU A 351 -12.81 32.41 22.65
N GLN A 352 -11.67 31.80 22.32
CA GLN A 352 -11.42 31.07 21.08
C GLN A 352 -11.50 29.56 21.33
N ASN A 353 -11.75 28.77 20.27
CA ASN A 353 -11.53 27.34 20.31
C ASN A 353 -10.05 27.02 20.04
N VAL A 354 -9.41 26.26 20.92
CA VAL A 354 -8.02 25.80 20.81
C VAL A 354 -8.02 24.29 20.59
N ASN A 355 -7.50 23.89 19.44
CA ASN A 355 -7.14 22.51 19.14
C ASN A 355 -5.96 22.51 18.16
N HIS A 356 -5.07 21.53 18.29
CA HIS A 356 -3.86 21.40 17.49
C HIS A 356 -3.79 20.00 16.90
N ARG A 357 -3.53 19.91 15.59
CA ARG A 357 -3.52 18.65 14.85
C ARG A 357 -2.27 18.50 14.00
N ILE A 358 -1.72 17.30 14.00
CA ILE A 358 -0.52 16.97 13.23
C ILE A 358 -0.76 15.82 12.27
N THR A 359 -0.15 15.87 11.08
CA THR A 359 0.13 14.68 10.26
C THR A 359 1.63 14.48 10.19
N HIS A 360 2.09 13.24 10.27
CA HIS A 360 3.51 12.92 10.39
C HIS A 360 3.84 11.68 9.57
N ASN A 361 4.94 11.74 8.84
CA ASN A 361 5.55 10.62 8.14
C ASN A 361 7.00 10.51 8.59
N GLY A 362 7.46 9.29 8.85
CA GLY A 362 8.75 9.02 9.51
C GLY A 362 8.54 8.39 10.87
N ASP A 363 9.54 8.52 11.74
CA ASP A 363 9.65 7.87 13.03
C ASP A 363 10.28 8.86 14.02
N PHE A 364 9.64 9.07 15.17
CA PHE A 364 10.10 9.96 16.24
C PHE A 364 10.68 9.14 17.41
N ASP A 365 12.01 9.18 17.56
CA ASP A 365 12.74 8.38 18.55
C ASP A 365 12.66 9.00 19.95
N ALA A 366 13.05 10.28 20.06
CA ALA A 366 13.34 10.95 21.31
C ALA A 366 13.31 12.48 21.18
N TRP A 367 13.21 13.19 22.30
CA TRP A 367 13.26 14.66 22.37
C TRP A 367 14.21 15.12 23.48
N GLN A 368 14.94 16.22 23.27
CA GLN A 368 15.89 16.75 24.25
C GLN A 368 15.19 17.55 25.34
N LEU A 369 15.12 16.99 26.55
CA LEU A 369 14.38 17.49 27.70
C LEU A 369 15.27 17.36 28.96
N PHE A 370 15.40 18.44 29.74
CA PHE A 370 16.33 18.54 30.89
C PHE A 370 17.78 18.15 30.51
N GLY A 371 18.25 18.60 29.34
CA GLY A 371 19.58 18.30 28.81
C GLY A 371 19.77 16.89 28.23
N ARG A 372 18.99 15.90 28.69
CA ARG A 372 19.04 14.49 28.25
C ARG A 372 18.08 14.22 27.07
N LEU A 373 18.38 13.21 26.25
CA LEU A 373 17.43 12.69 25.27
C LEU A 373 16.43 11.77 25.99
N VAL A 374 15.14 12.07 25.88
CA VAL A 374 14.03 11.30 26.47
C VAL A 374 13.26 10.64 25.33
N ASP A 375 13.11 9.31 25.36
CA ASP A 375 12.43 8.57 24.30
C ASP A 375 10.91 8.86 24.25
N TYR A 376 10.27 8.61 23.10
CA TYR A 376 8.85 8.94 22.91
C TYR A 376 7.88 8.21 23.88
N ARG A 377 8.27 7.12 24.52
CA ARG A 377 7.40 6.41 25.49
C ARG A 377 7.47 7.10 26.84
N THR A 378 8.68 7.37 27.32
CA THR A 378 8.92 8.13 28.56
C THR A 378 8.36 9.54 28.45
N LEU A 379 8.61 10.23 27.32
CA LEU A 379 8.02 11.53 27.01
C LEU A 379 6.48 11.46 26.99
N GLY A 380 5.92 10.37 26.47
CA GLY A 380 4.48 10.13 26.46
C GLY A 380 3.86 10.00 27.86
N LEU A 381 4.56 9.39 28.82
CA LEU A 381 4.10 9.34 30.22
C LEU A 381 4.22 10.71 30.90
N TRP A 382 5.31 11.44 30.65
CA TRP A 382 5.52 12.79 31.19
C TRP A 382 4.47 13.79 30.69
N LEU A 383 4.13 13.74 29.40
CA LEU A 383 3.07 14.56 28.80
C LEU A 383 1.69 14.30 29.45
N GLU A 384 1.38 13.08 29.91
CA GLU A 384 0.13 12.82 30.65
C GLU A 384 0.05 13.60 31.97
N ARG A 385 1.17 13.74 32.68
CA ARG A 385 1.25 14.53 33.91
C ARG A 385 1.18 16.02 33.58
N VAL A 386 2.08 16.50 32.73
CA VAL A 386 2.26 17.94 32.42
C VAL A 386 1.03 18.57 31.75
N LEU A 387 0.39 17.87 30.82
CA LEU A 387 -0.85 18.34 30.16
C LEU A 387 -2.12 17.95 30.92
N GLN A 388 -2.03 17.04 31.89
CA GLN A 388 -3.17 16.49 32.65
C GLN A 388 -4.23 15.79 31.74
N VAL A 389 -3.80 15.34 30.55
CA VAL A 389 -4.64 14.67 29.54
C VAL A 389 -4.08 13.26 29.28
N PRO A 390 -4.88 12.18 29.43
CA PRO A 390 -4.40 10.81 29.36
C PRO A 390 -4.13 10.34 27.92
N ASN A 391 -2.99 9.69 27.69
CA ASN A 391 -2.64 9.16 26.37
C ASN A 391 -3.39 7.84 26.11
N GLN A 392 -4.18 7.83 25.04
CA GLN A 392 -4.92 6.64 24.58
C GLN A 392 -4.17 5.85 23.49
N THR A 393 -2.97 6.29 23.10
CA THR A 393 -2.26 5.82 21.89
C THR A 393 -0.86 5.27 22.19
N VAL A 394 -0.49 4.21 21.49
CA VAL A 394 0.85 3.60 21.58
C VAL A 394 1.85 4.34 20.68
N GLY A 395 1.44 4.80 19.50
CA GLY A 395 2.31 5.40 18.49
C GLY A 395 3.14 6.61 18.96
N ASP A 396 4.19 6.91 18.21
CA ASP A 396 5.13 8.02 18.41
C ASP A 396 4.49 9.39 18.10
N SER A 397 3.79 9.45 16.97
CA SER A 397 3.27 10.66 16.32
C SER A 397 2.23 11.40 17.19
N PRO A 398 1.36 10.73 17.97
CA PRO A 398 0.55 11.37 19.01
C PRO A 398 1.35 12.15 20.05
N LYS A 399 2.56 11.72 20.43
CA LYS A 399 3.39 12.48 21.38
C LYS A 399 3.92 13.77 20.76
N ILE A 400 4.09 13.83 19.44
CA ILE A 400 4.35 15.09 18.72
C ILE A 400 3.14 16.04 18.88
N ALA A 401 1.91 15.53 18.79
CA ALA A 401 0.71 16.35 19.05
C ALA A 401 0.64 16.85 20.51
N GLY A 402 1.05 16.03 21.48
CA GLY A 402 1.20 16.45 22.88
C GLY A 402 2.26 17.53 23.05
N MET A 403 3.43 17.40 22.40
CA MET A 403 4.43 18.45 22.37
C MET A 403 3.89 19.75 21.73
N MET A 404 2.99 19.69 20.75
CA MET A 404 2.33 20.89 20.21
C MET A 404 1.36 21.53 21.22
N ASP A 405 0.57 20.75 21.96
CA ASP A 405 -0.28 21.27 23.06
C ASP A 405 0.52 21.86 24.23
N LEU A 406 1.78 21.46 24.42
CA LEU A 406 2.70 22.05 25.40
C LEU A 406 3.41 23.30 24.87
N LEU A 407 3.77 23.33 23.58
CA LEU A 407 4.62 24.36 23.00
C LEU A 407 3.84 25.50 22.31
N ILE A 408 2.59 25.33 21.91
CA ILE A 408 1.79 26.41 21.32
C ILE A 408 1.14 27.21 22.46
N THR A 409 1.76 28.32 22.85
CA THR A 409 1.40 29.07 24.07
C THR A 409 1.03 30.54 23.82
N GLN A 410 1.27 31.08 22.61
CA GLN A 410 1.02 32.49 22.30
C GLN A 410 -0.41 32.94 22.66
N GLY A 411 -0.51 34.07 23.36
CA GLY A 411 -1.76 34.68 23.81
C GLY A 411 -2.47 33.95 24.95
N MET A 412 -1.90 32.87 25.50
CA MET A 412 -2.55 32.01 26.50
C MET A 412 -1.69 31.85 27.76
N TRP A 413 -2.08 32.52 28.85
CA TRP A 413 -1.30 32.54 30.11
C TRP A 413 -1.12 31.15 30.74
N LEU A 414 -2.17 30.32 30.79
CA LEU A 414 -2.10 28.99 31.40
C LEU A 414 -1.10 28.05 30.68
N PRO A 415 -1.17 27.86 29.35
CA PRO A 415 -0.12 27.18 28.58
C PRO A 415 1.29 27.78 28.78
N SER A 416 1.41 29.12 28.81
CA SER A 416 2.71 29.80 28.92
C SER A 416 3.37 29.56 30.28
N VAL A 417 2.61 29.67 31.37
CA VAL A 417 3.01 29.33 32.74
C VAL A 417 3.40 27.86 32.87
N ARG A 418 2.58 26.95 32.30
CA ARG A 418 2.87 25.51 32.27
C ARG A 418 4.20 25.22 31.58
N LEU A 419 4.44 25.81 30.41
CA LEU A 419 5.69 25.65 29.67
C LEU A 419 6.88 26.24 30.44
N ALA A 420 6.76 27.45 30.97
CA ALA A 420 7.82 28.12 31.73
C ALA A 420 8.27 27.31 32.96
N TYR A 421 7.33 26.68 33.68
CA TYR A 421 7.64 25.78 34.79
C TYR A 421 8.54 24.62 34.33
N GLN A 422 8.19 23.97 33.20
CA GLN A 422 8.96 22.85 32.65
C GLN A 422 10.33 23.26 32.06
N LEU A 423 10.56 24.55 31.80
CA LEU A 423 11.82 25.06 31.27
C LEU A 423 12.77 25.62 32.35
N MET A 424 12.23 26.16 33.45
CA MET A 424 13.01 26.96 34.42
C MET A 424 12.91 26.50 35.88
N ILE A 425 11.86 25.76 36.26
CA ILE A 425 11.65 25.31 37.64
C ILE A 425 11.97 23.82 37.76
N ALA A 426 11.36 22.99 36.90
CA ALA A 426 11.59 21.55 36.85
C ALA A 426 13.04 21.21 36.44
N SER A 427 13.59 20.19 37.08
CA SER A 427 14.98 19.72 36.95
C SER A 427 15.10 18.39 36.21
N SER A 428 14.07 17.54 36.27
CA SER A 428 14.05 16.24 35.60
C SER A 428 12.64 15.80 35.17
N VAL A 429 12.55 14.73 34.39
CA VAL A 429 11.25 14.07 34.09
C VAL A 429 10.65 13.49 35.37
N ASP A 430 11.54 13.02 36.24
CA ASP A 430 11.30 12.23 37.44
C ASP A 430 10.60 13.10 38.52
N ASP A 431 10.79 14.42 38.45
CA ASP A 431 10.12 15.46 39.24
C ASP A 431 8.59 15.47 39.04
N ALA A 432 8.08 14.95 37.92
CA ALA A 432 6.64 14.80 37.66
C ALA A 432 6.04 13.51 38.27
N PHE A 433 6.90 12.59 38.74
CA PHE A 433 6.57 11.25 39.26
C PHE A 433 7.03 11.04 40.73
N GLY A 434 7.35 12.12 41.45
CA GLY A 434 7.84 12.09 42.83
C GLY A 434 9.21 11.43 43.01
N GLY A 435 10.02 11.36 41.95
CA GLY A 435 11.28 10.61 41.94
C GLY A 435 11.12 9.08 41.90
N ALA A 436 9.90 8.58 41.68
CA ALA A 436 9.62 7.15 41.54
C ALA A 436 9.83 6.64 40.10
N GLU A 437 9.74 5.32 39.91
CA GLU A 437 9.86 4.70 38.59
C GLU A 437 8.76 5.20 37.63
N LEU A 438 9.17 5.57 36.41
CA LEU A 438 8.38 6.31 35.42
C LEU A 438 7.23 5.47 34.86
N THR A 439 6.13 5.42 35.60
CA THR A 439 4.96 4.55 35.38
C THR A 439 3.65 5.33 35.50
N LYS A 440 2.54 4.71 35.07
CA LYS A 440 1.19 5.30 35.21
C LYS A 440 0.72 5.32 36.67
N ASP A 441 1.15 4.36 37.48
CA ASP A 441 0.72 4.19 38.88
C ASP A 441 1.57 5.00 39.87
N ALA A 442 2.72 5.54 39.44
CA ALA A 442 3.54 6.45 40.23
C ALA A 442 2.81 7.77 40.60
N PRO A 443 3.25 8.47 41.67
CA PRO A 443 2.65 9.73 42.12
C PRO A 443 2.54 10.79 41.01
N HIS A 444 1.55 11.67 41.10
CA HIS A 444 1.45 12.85 40.25
C HIS A 444 2.01 14.05 41.03
N THR A 445 3.21 14.52 40.69
CA THR A 445 3.87 15.67 41.38
C THR A 445 4.17 16.87 40.48
N ALA A 446 3.84 16.79 39.19
CA ALA A 446 3.71 17.99 38.36
C ALA A 446 2.62 18.93 38.94
N PRO A 447 2.73 20.26 38.78
CA PRO A 447 1.76 21.22 39.32
C PRO A 447 0.31 20.92 38.91
N ALA A 448 -0.61 21.05 39.87
CA ALA A 448 -2.03 20.80 39.67
C ALA A 448 -2.70 21.88 38.78
N GLY A 449 -3.87 21.56 38.20
CA GLY A 449 -4.54 22.42 37.21
C GLY A 449 -4.95 23.77 37.81
N ASP A 450 -5.57 23.74 38.99
CA ASP A 450 -5.95 24.89 39.81
C ASP A 450 -4.74 25.76 40.21
N GLN A 451 -3.60 25.14 40.51
CA GLN A 451 -2.35 25.83 40.80
C GLN A 451 -1.80 26.57 39.57
N LEU A 452 -1.77 25.91 38.41
CA LEU A 452 -1.35 26.54 37.15
C LEU A 452 -2.31 27.66 36.73
N GLU A 453 -3.61 27.50 36.95
CA GLU A 453 -4.64 28.52 36.70
C GLU A 453 -4.50 29.73 37.64
N ARG A 454 -4.21 29.51 38.93
CA ARG A 454 -3.92 30.60 39.88
C ARG A 454 -2.70 31.42 39.44
N TRP A 455 -1.62 30.77 39.06
CA TRP A 455 -0.42 31.44 38.55
C TRP A 455 -0.70 32.20 37.25
N ALA A 456 -1.48 31.61 36.33
CA ALA A 456 -1.91 32.27 35.09
C ALA A 456 -2.78 33.51 35.34
N GLN A 457 -3.65 33.48 36.36
CA GLN A 457 -4.46 34.64 36.78
C GLN A 457 -3.60 35.77 37.36
N LEU A 458 -2.55 35.45 38.13
CA LEU A 458 -1.60 36.45 38.63
C LEU A 458 -0.80 37.10 37.50
N CYS A 459 -0.34 36.31 36.52
CA CYS A 459 0.28 36.83 35.30
C CYS A 459 -0.67 37.72 34.49
N GLU A 460 -1.93 37.31 34.35
CA GLU A 460 -2.94 38.09 33.63
C GLU A 460 -3.30 39.39 34.36
N ALA A 461 -3.37 39.40 35.69
CA ALA A 461 -3.62 40.59 36.49
C ALA A 461 -2.50 41.64 36.29
N ALA A 462 -1.24 41.22 36.42
CA ALA A 462 -0.08 42.07 36.14
C ALA A 462 -0.06 42.60 34.69
N PHE A 463 -0.50 41.79 33.73
CA PHE A 463 -0.61 42.20 32.33
C PHE A 463 -1.71 43.22 32.09
N VAL A 464 -2.90 43.01 32.65
CA VAL A 464 -4.03 43.96 32.56
C VAL A 464 -3.69 45.27 33.26
N GLU A 465 -3.00 45.22 34.41
CA GLU A 465 -2.47 46.40 35.11
C GLU A 465 -1.54 47.20 34.18
N HIS A 466 -0.53 46.56 33.60
CA HIS A 466 0.44 47.19 32.69
C HIS A 466 -0.21 47.75 31.42
N LEU A 467 -1.18 47.04 30.84
CA LEU A 467 -1.92 47.49 29.64
C LEU A 467 -2.66 48.82 29.84
N ASN A 468 -3.06 49.19 31.06
CA ASN A 468 -3.72 50.47 31.33
C ASN A 468 -2.79 51.68 31.10
N TYR A 469 -1.48 51.47 31.11
CA TYR A 469 -0.46 52.51 30.93
C TYR A 469 0.11 52.56 29.50
N LEU A 470 -0.28 51.63 28.61
CA LEU A 470 0.24 51.53 27.25
C LEU A 470 -0.71 52.17 26.21
N PRO A 471 -0.28 53.22 25.47
CA PRO A 471 -1.09 53.85 24.43
C PRO A 471 -1.43 52.91 23.26
N ALA A 472 -0.45 52.12 22.79
CA ALA A 472 -0.59 51.16 21.71
C ALA A 472 0.07 49.80 22.01
N ALA A 473 -0.46 48.72 21.43
CA ALA A 473 0.01 47.34 21.63
C ALA A 473 1.49 47.12 21.25
N LYS A 474 2.01 47.88 20.28
CA LYS A 474 3.42 47.84 19.83
C LYS A 474 4.41 48.24 20.92
N GLU A 475 4.01 49.11 21.84
CA GLU A 475 4.88 49.64 22.90
C GLU A 475 5.18 48.57 23.97
N LEU A 476 4.33 47.54 24.09
CA LEU A 476 4.57 46.38 24.94
C LEU A 476 5.91 45.69 24.62
N THR A 477 6.24 45.56 23.34
CA THR A 477 7.45 44.84 22.89
C THR A 477 8.75 45.65 23.01
N THR A 478 8.71 46.84 23.62
CA THR A 478 9.93 47.61 23.93
C THR A 478 10.62 47.06 25.18
N SER A 479 11.95 47.05 25.22
CA SER A 479 12.72 46.46 26.32
C SER A 479 12.40 47.07 27.70
N HIS A 480 12.03 48.36 27.74
CA HIS A 480 11.62 49.03 28.98
C HIS A 480 10.23 48.56 29.46
N SER A 481 9.27 48.43 28.54
CA SER A 481 7.92 47.97 28.83
C SER A 481 7.89 46.49 29.24
N LEU A 482 8.67 45.64 28.56
CA LEU A 482 8.85 44.24 28.95
C LEU A 482 9.47 44.12 30.35
N TYR A 483 10.46 44.96 30.69
CA TYR A 483 11.07 44.97 32.02
C TYR A 483 10.07 45.42 33.11
N GLN A 484 9.26 46.45 32.86
CA GLN A 484 8.20 46.88 33.78
C GLN A 484 7.18 45.77 34.03
N LEU A 485 6.71 45.10 32.98
CA LEU A 485 5.80 43.96 33.09
C LEU A 485 6.44 42.78 33.83
N GLN A 486 7.73 42.49 33.63
CA GLN A 486 8.47 41.48 34.40
C GLN A 486 8.45 41.82 35.91
N GLN A 487 8.72 43.07 36.30
CA GLN A 487 8.70 43.47 37.71
C GLN A 487 7.29 43.35 38.32
N LEU A 488 6.24 43.74 37.59
CA LEU A 488 4.85 43.56 38.03
C LEU A 488 4.51 42.07 38.20
N MET A 489 4.83 41.23 37.22
CA MET A 489 4.59 39.78 37.31
C MET A 489 5.34 39.13 38.47
N ILE A 490 6.61 39.50 38.71
CA ILE A 490 7.36 39.04 39.88
C ILE A 490 6.64 39.45 41.18
N HIS A 491 6.21 40.71 41.30
CA HIS A 491 5.52 41.20 42.50
C HIS A 491 4.20 40.48 42.77
N HIS A 492 3.38 40.22 41.74
CA HIS A 492 2.13 39.46 41.87
C HIS A 492 2.40 37.98 42.20
N LEU A 493 3.39 37.33 41.58
CA LEU A 493 3.71 35.91 41.80
C LEU A 493 4.40 35.64 43.15
N GLN A 494 5.11 36.62 43.72
CA GLN A 494 5.65 36.55 45.09
C GLN A 494 4.56 36.46 46.18
N GLN A 495 3.29 36.67 45.84
CA GLN A 495 2.15 36.51 46.75
C GLN A 495 1.61 35.06 46.78
N ASP A 496 2.15 34.15 45.95
CA ASP A 496 1.84 32.72 46.02
C ASP A 496 2.86 31.95 46.88
N ASN A 497 2.38 31.25 47.91
CA ASN A 497 3.22 30.56 48.89
C ASN A 497 4.20 29.54 48.30
N GLN A 498 3.91 28.94 47.12
CA GLN A 498 4.84 28.00 46.49
C GLN A 498 5.92 28.75 45.70
N LEU A 499 5.54 29.71 44.84
CA LEU A 499 6.52 30.50 44.08
C LEU A 499 7.41 31.38 44.96
N ALA A 500 6.89 31.87 46.09
CA ALA A 500 7.66 32.61 47.10
C ALA A 500 8.76 31.77 47.80
N SER A 501 8.69 30.43 47.70
CA SER A 501 9.72 29.52 48.21
C SER A 501 10.82 29.20 47.19
N ILE A 502 10.65 29.63 45.93
CA ILE A 502 11.63 29.42 44.86
C ILE A 502 12.67 30.54 44.89
N ASP A 503 13.92 30.19 44.59
CA ASP A 503 15.02 31.15 44.41
C ASP A 503 14.64 32.31 43.47
N GLN A 504 15.06 33.52 43.82
CA GLN A 504 14.68 34.73 43.10
C GLN A 504 15.21 34.76 41.65
N CYS A 505 16.38 34.17 41.38
CA CYS A 505 16.90 34.07 40.02
C CYS A 505 16.05 33.10 39.18
N LYS A 506 15.70 31.93 39.73
CA LYS A 506 14.73 31.01 39.11
C LYS A 506 13.36 31.65 38.86
N LEU A 507 12.85 32.46 39.79
CA LEU A 507 11.57 33.16 39.61
C LEU A 507 11.63 34.19 38.47
N CYS A 508 12.72 34.96 38.36
CA CYS A 508 12.94 35.87 37.24
C CYS A 508 12.99 35.12 35.89
N LEU A 509 13.72 34.00 35.82
CA LEU A 509 13.81 33.17 34.61
C LEU A 509 12.45 32.57 34.24
N PHE A 510 11.67 32.10 35.22
CA PHE A 510 10.30 31.62 35.02
C PHE A 510 9.36 32.71 34.47
N VAL A 511 9.44 33.94 35.00
CA VAL A 511 8.64 35.08 34.49
C VAL A 511 9.06 35.46 33.07
N GLN A 512 10.37 35.49 32.77
CA GLN A 512 10.86 35.71 31.41
C GLN A 512 10.37 34.63 30.44
N ALA A 513 10.51 33.35 30.78
CA ALA A 513 10.03 32.24 29.96
C ALA A 513 8.51 32.25 29.78
N THR A 514 7.75 32.69 30.78
CA THR A 514 6.29 32.87 30.69
C THR A 514 5.94 33.97 29.68
N LEU A 515 6.65 35.10 29.69
CA LEU A 515 6.44 36.19 28.74
C LEU A 515 6.87 35.82 27.31
N GLU A 516 8.01 35.13 27.15
CA GLU A 516 8.45 34.64 25.84
C GLU A 516 7.45 33.63 25.26
N GLY A 517 6.93 32.73 26.10
CA GLY A 517 5.86 31.80 25.77
C GLY A 517 4.56 32.50 25.36
N PHE A 518 4.15 33.54 26.10
CA PHE A 518 2.91 34.27 25.85
C PHE A 518 2.98 35.16 24.61
N LEU A 519 4.12 35.80 24.35
CA LEU A 519 4.26 36.78 23.26
C LEU A 519 4.64 36.14 21.92
N TYR A 520 5.55 35.15 21.91
CA TYR A 520 6.26 34.77 20.69
C TYR A 520 6.10 33.30 20.28
N ASN A 521 5.55 32.44 21.14
CA ASN A 521 5.53 31.00 20.91
C ASN A 521 4.26 30.53 20.20
N ASP A 522 4.14 30.95 18.92
CA ASP A 522 3.04 30.61 18.02
C ASP A 522 3.19 29.21 17.40
N LEU A 523 2.31 28.84 16.44
CA LEU A 523 2.41 27.56 15.73
C LEU A 523 3.78 27.36 15.04
N TYR A 524 4.36 28.41 14.46
CA TYR A 524 5.65 28.33 13.78
C TYR A 524 6.78 28.16 14.79
N ARG A 525 6.83 29.03 15.81
CA ARG A 525 7.89 29.02 16.82
C ARG A 525 7.85 27.76 17.69
N ALA A 526 6.66 27.24 18.01
CA ALA A 526 6.50 25.95 18.68
C ALA A 526 7.03 24.79 17.83
N THR A 527 6.79 24.81 16.51
CA THR A 527 7.31 23.80 15.59
C THR A 527 8.83 23.90 15.45
N GLN A 528 9.40 25.12 15.38
CA GLN A 528 10.85 25.36 15.45
C GLN A 528 11.45 24.82 16.76
N PHE A 529 10.82 25.12 17.91
CA PHE A 529 11.25 24.67 19.24
C PHE A 529 11.30 23.14 19.33
N PHE A 530 10.25 22.45 18.84
CA PHE A 530 10.17 21.00 18.79
C PHE A 530 11.27 20.42 17.89
N MET A 531 11.30 20.81 16.62
CA MET A 531 12.17 20.24 15.59
C MET A 531 13.66 20.38 15.93
N LEU A 532 14.08 21.52 16.49
CA LEU A 532 15.48 21.77 16.91
C LEU A 532 15.96 20.89 18.08
N ARG A 533 15.05 20.16 18.74
CA ARG A 533 15.33 19.25 19.88
C ARG A 533 14.87 17.81 19.63
N ALA A 534 14.29 17.52 18.48
CA ALA A 534 13.73 16.20 18.15
C ALA A 534 14.76 15.30 17.44
N ARG A 535 14.79 14.02 17.81
CA ARG A 535 15.58 12.96 17.16
C ARG A 535 14.64 11.98 16.48
N GLY A 536 14.94 11.65 15.22
CA GLY A 536 14.12 10.81 14.36
C GLY A 536 14.17 11.27 12.91
N SER A 537 13.13 10.94 12.15
CA SER A 537 12.89 11.47 10.81
C SER A 537 11.45 11.98 10.69
N PHE A 538 11.28 13.17 10.12
CA PHE A 538 10.06 13.98 10.20
C PHE A 538 9.70 14.58 8.84
N GLY A 539 8.60 14.11 8.28
CA GLY A 539 7.77 14.82 7.32
C GLY A 539 6.53 15.26 8.08
N LEU A 540 6.61 16.41 8.74
CA LEU A 540 5.61 16.89 9.70
C LEU A 540 4.77 18.01 9.10
N VAL A 541 3.47 18.00 9.41
CA VAL A 541 2.53 19.09 9.15
C VAL A 541 1.87 19.41 10.48
N THR A 542 1.95 20.65 10.93
CA THR A 542 1.27 21.13 12.14
C THR A 542 0.19 22.15 11.78
N VAL A 543 -0.96 22.07 12.45
CA VAL A 543 -2.17 22.82 12.14
C VAL A 543 -2.84 23.27 13.44
N SER A 544 -3.32 24.50 13.50
CA SER A 544 -3.99 25.06 14.68
C SER A 544 -5.29 25.76 14.32
N THR A 545 -6.29 25.71 15.21
CA THR A 545 -7.52 26.51 15.11
C THR A 545 -7.27 28.02 15.30
N LEU A 546 -6.15 28.40 15.92
CA LEU A 546 -5.74 29.79 16.15
C LEU A 546 -5.16 30.45 14.90
N THR A 547 -4.43 29.70 14.07
CA THR A 547 -3.77 30.17 12.84
C THR A 547 -4.23 29.40 11.59
N PRO A 548 -5.56 29.29 11.32
CA PRO A 548 -6.11 28.39 10.31
C PRO A 548 -5.85 28.82 8.85
N ASP A 549 -5.36 30.05 8.67
CA ASP A 549 -4.86 30.65 7.43
C ASP A 549 -3.37 30.37 7.16
N LYS A 550 -2.70 29.62 8.05
CA LYS A 550 -1.34 29.11 7.89
C LYS A 550 -1.30 27.59 8.08
N LEU A 551 -0.33 26.96 7.45
CA LEU A 551 0.16 25.62 7.76
C LEU A 551 1.65 25.73 8.10
N VAL A 552 2.16 24.89 9.00
CA VAL A 552 3.61 24.77 9.19
C VAL A 552 4.04 23.37 8.79
N LEU A 553 5.06 23.30 7.95
CA LEU A 553 5.61 22.08 7.35
C LEU A 553 7.03 21.87 7.87
N SER A 554 7.47 20.63 8.04
CA SER A 554 8.88 20.34 8.40
C SER A 554 9.40 19.10 7.70
N SER A 555 10.66 19.16 7.26
CA SER A 555 11.33 18.19 6.39
C SER A 555 12.71 17.88 6.95
N LEU A 556 12.89 16.71 7.56
CA LEU A 556 14.16 16.22 8.11
C LEU A 556 14.21 14.69 8.01
N GLY A 557 15.09 14.11 7.18
CA GLY A 557 15.16 12.68 6.88
C GLY A 557 13.97 12.10 6.09
N GLN A 558 12.86 12.85 6.01
CA GLN A 558 11.67 12.55 5.23
C GLN A 558 11.28 13.81 4.44
N PRO A 559 10.75 13.68 3.22
CA PRO A 559 10.56 14.84 2.35
C PRO A 559 9.20 15.52 2.51
N ILE A 560 9.20 16.82 2.23
CA ILE A 560 8.02 17.59 1.83
C ILE A 560 8.37 18.44 0.59
N THR A 561 7.53 18.34 -0.43
CA THR A 561 7.51 19.20 -1.61
C THR A 561 6.33 20.16 -1.53
N ILE A 562 6.57 21.42 -1.83
CA ILE A 562 5.59 22.50 -1.94
C ILE A 562 5.41 22.86 -3.42
N GLY A 563 4.20 23.22 -3.82
CA GLY A 563 3.94 23.81 -5.13
C GLY A 563 2.93 24.95 -5.04
N VAL A 564 3.14 26.01 -5.81
CA VAL A 564 2.38 27.25 -5.70
C VAL A 564 1.77 27.64 -7.04
N ASP A 565 0.51 28.07 -7.01
CA ASP A 565 -0.20 28.70 -8.12
C ASP A 565 -0.53 30.16 -7.75
N PRO A 566 0.39 31.12 -8.03
CA PRO A 566 0.17 32.53 -7.69
C PRO A 566 -1.02 33.16 -8.43
N GLN A 567 -1.42 32.61 -9.58
CA GLN A 567 -2.55 33.16 -10.35
C GLN A 567 -3.90 32.76 -9.74
N GLN A 568 -4.01 31.55 -9.19
CA GLN A 568 -5.22 31.06 -8.51
C GLN A 568 -5.18 31.23 -6.99
N GLN A 569 -4.16 31.90 -6.45
CA GLN A 569 -3.98 32.21 -5.02
C GLN A 569 -4.10 30.95 -4.13
N TYR A 570 -3.34 29.90 -4.47
CA TYR A 570 -3.25 28.71 -3.62
C TYR A 570 -1.86 28.06 -3.64
N SER A 571 -1.59 27.33 -2.55
CA SER A 571 -0.44 26.46 -2.38
C SER A 571 -0.88 25.02 -2.09
N ILE A 572 -0.12 24.05 -2.59
CA ILE A 572 -0.26 22.61 -2.30
C ILE A 572 1.04 22.06 -1.74
N TYR A 573 0.96 20.97 -0.99
CA TYR A 573 2.14 20.26 -0.51
C TYR A 573 1.90 18.74 -0.48
N ALA A 574 2.98 17.96 -0.55
CA ALA A 574 2.95 16.52 -0.31
C ALA A 574 4.33 15.98 0.07
N SER A 575 4.38 14.83 0.74
CA SER A 575 5.61 14.01 0.84
C SER A 575 5.93 13.23 -0.45
N GLU A 576 5.33 13.65 -1.57
CA GLU A 576 5.33 13.01 -2.88
C GLU A 576 5.37 14.09 -3.97
N PRO A 577 6.50 14.33 -4.67
CA PRO A 577 6.62 15.46 -5.60
C PRO A 577 5.68 15.30 -6.78
N SER A 578 5.48 14.06 -7.24
CA SER A 578 4.57 13.75 -8.33
C SER A 578 3.09 14.00 -7.98
N ALA A 579 2.71 14.09 -6.71
CA ALA A 579 1.37 14.53 -6.31
C ALA A 579 1.19 16.04 -6.55
N VAL A 580 2.26 16.83 -6.39
CA VAL A 580 2.31 18.26 -6.69
C VAL A 580 2.43 18.48 -8.21
N ASP A 581 3.34 17.76 -8.89
CA ASP A 581 3.50 17.79 -10.35
C ASP A 581 2.18 17.45 -11.07
N ALA A 582 1.43 16.44 -10.59
CA ALA A 582 0.15 16.04 -11.16
C ALA A 582 -0.89 17.17 -11.19
N VAL A 583 -0.84 18.12 -10.25
CA VAL A 583 -1.74 19.28 -10.22
C VAL A 583 -1.20 20.44 -11.07
N LEU A 584 0.10 20.74 -10.99
CA LEU A 584 0.67 22.00 -11.49
C LEU A 584 1.25 21.94 -12.91
N LEU A 585 1.67 20.76 -13.41
CA LEU A 585 2.50 20.62 -14.62
C LEU A 585 2.11 21.48 -15.84
N HIS A 586 0.82 21.63 -16.15
CA HIS A 586 0.36 22.38 -17.33
C HIS A 586 -0.11 23.81 -17.01
N LYS A 587 0.13 24.31 -15.79
CA LYS A 587 -0.31 25.64 -15.37
C LYS A 587 0.80 26.68 -15.54
N PRO A 588 0.60 27.74 -16.34
CA PRO A 588 1.63 28.75 -16.56
C PRO A 588 1.97 29.49 -15.27
N LYS A 589 3.23 29.92 -15.13
CA LYS A 589 3.78 30.65 -13.95
C LYS A 589 3.70 29.92 -12.60
N THR A 590 3.30 28.65 -12.57
CA THR A 590 3.38 27.82 -11.35
C THR A 590 4.79 27.28 -11.15
N TYR A 591 5.15 27.00 -9.90
CA TYR A 591 6.46 26.48 -9.53
C TYR A 591 6.37 25.46 -8.39
N ARG A 592 7.45 24.67 -8.26
CA ARG A 592 7.68 23.69 -7.20
C ARG A 592 8.89 24.11 -6.37
N LEU A 593 8.90 23.77 -5.09
CA LEU A 593 10.05 23.89 -4.20
C LEU A 593 10.10 22.66 -3.29
N ASP A 594 11.23 21.95 -3.30
CA ASP A 594 11.47 20.80 -2.43
C ASP A 594 12.19 21.29 -1.15
N LEU A 595 11.70 20.92 0.05
CA LEU A 595 12.33 21.27 1.33
C LEU A 595 13.51 20.34 1.64
N ASN A 596 14.59 20.88 2.19
CA ASN A 596 15.87 20.19 2.40
C ASN A 596 15.83 19.23 3.59
N GLN A 597 15.28 18.03 3.33
CA GLN A 597 15.27 16.92 4.28
C GLN A 597 16.65 16.53 4.83
N ASN A 598 17.77 16.86 4.15
CA ASN A 598 19.10 16.46 4.60
C ASN A 598 19.64 17.38 5.71
N THR A 599 19.26 18.66 5.73
CA THR A 599 19.72 19.67 6.71
C THR A 599 18.67 20.07 7.74
N GLY A 600 17.41 19.68 7.53
CA GLY A 600 16.29 20.13 8.33
C GLY A 600 15.80 21.50 7.87
N GLU A 601 14.57 21.56 7.38
CA GLU A 601 13.88 22.80 7.05
C GLU A 601 12.46 22.81 7.58
N ILE A 602 11.99 24.00 7.97
CA ILE A 602 10.67 24.26 8.52
C ILE A 602 10.09 25.41 7.72
N ALA A 603 8.86 25.30 7.21
CA ALA A 603 8.27 26.29 6.33
C ALA A 603 6.85 26.69 6.74
N VAL A 604 6.57 28.00 6.75
CA VAL A 604 5.21 28.53 6.90
C VAL A 604 4.58 28.62 5.52
N LEU A 605 3.49 27.90 5.31
CA LEU A 605 2.76 27.89 4.04
C LEU A 605 1.40 28.59 4.20
N SER A 606 1.14 29.54 3.30
CA SER A 606 -0.15 30.23 3.15
C SER A 606 -0.59 30.20 1.66
N PRO A 607 -1.74 30.78 1.29
CA PRO A 607 -2.21 30.79 -0.10
C PRO A 607 -1.24 31.43 -1.12
N THR A 608 -0.35 32.33 -0.70
CA THR A 608 0.59 33.06 -1.58
C THR A 608 1.95 33.40 -0.98
N HIS A 609 2.08 33.44 0.35
CA HIS A 609 3.35 33.69 1.05
C HIS A 609 3.94 32.38 1.60
N LEU A 610 5.27 32.27 1.52
CA LEU A 610 6.09 31.13 1.92
C LEU A 610 7.35 31.66 2.62
N GLU A 611 7.55 31.24 3.87
CA GLU A 611 8.72 31.52 4.70
C GLU A 611 9.41 30.18 5.03
N ILE A 612 10.75 30.15 5.13
CA ILE A 612 11.51 28.90 5.33
C ILE A 612 12.70 29.13 6.28
N PHE A 613 12.72 28.41 7.40
CA PHE A 613 13.82 28.34 8.36
C PHE A 613 14.75 27.16 8.08
N SER A 614 16.05 27.44 7.98
CA SER A 614 17.14 26.45 7.89
C SER A 614 17.53 26.00 9.30
N MET A 615 17.29 24.74 9.66
CA MET A 615 17.62 24.22 11.00
C MET A 615 19.14 24.15 11.24
N THR A 616 19.93 23.95 10.17
CA THR A 616 21.40 23.91 10.26
C THR A 616 21.98 25.32 10.47
N GLU A 617 21.45 26.34 9.78
CA GLU A 617 21.95 27.73 9.90
C GLU A 617 21.23 28.55 11.00
N LYS A 618 20.13 28.02 11.54
CA LYS A 618 19.32 28.62 12.62
C LYS A 618 18.75 30.01 12.27
N ARG A 619 18.42 30.22 11.00
CA ARG A 619 17.86 31.47 10.44
C ARG A 619 16.76 31.20 9.41
N GLU A 620 15.96 32.22 9.13
CA GLU A 620 15.13 32.27 7.93
C GLU A 620 16.01 32.45 6.66
N LEU A 621 15.55 31.87 5.55
CA LEU A 621 16.14 32.04 4.23
C LEU A 621 15.67 33.35 3.57
N GLN A 622 16.57 34.03 2.86
CA GLN A 622 16.27 35.24 2.10
C GLN A 622 15.41 34.92 0.88
N GLU A 623 14.62 35.89 0.40
CA GLU A 623 13.74 35.63 -0.75
C GLU A 623 14.51 35.20 -2.00
N SER A 624 15.73 35.70 -2.23
CA SER A 624 16.63 35.25 -3.29
C SER A 624 16.94 33.75 -3.20
N GLU A 625 17.31 33.25 -2.03
CA GLU A 625 17.60 31.83 -1.79
C GLU A 625 16.37 30.94 -2.02
N ILE A 626 15.17 31.48 -1.76
CA ILE A 626 13.90 30.81 -2.04
C ILE A 626 13.57 30.87 -3.55
N ILE A 627 13.87 31.98 -4.24
CA ILE A 627 13.69 32.18 -5.68
C ILE A 627 14.56 31.22 -6.49
N ASP A 628 15.85 31.12 -6.16
CA ASP A 628 16.84 30.28 -6.87
C ASP A 628 16.51 28.77 -6.76
N ARG A 629 15.66 28.41 -5.79
CA ARG A 629 15.16 27.04 -5.58
C ARG A 629 13.84 26.74 -6.32
N ARG A 630 13.20 27.71 -6.98
CA ARG A 630 11.90 27.53 -7.66
C ARG A 630 12.07 26.76 -8.96
N PHE A 631 11.61 25.51 -8.99
CA PHE A 631 11.54 24.70 -10.20
C PHE A 631 10.27 25.07 -11.00
N PHE A 632 10.43 25.70 -12.16
CA PHE A 632 9.32 26.10 -13.03
C PHE A 632 9.04 25.05 -14.11
N TYR A 633 7.84 24.46 -14.09
CA TYR A 633 7.43 23.37 -15.01
C TYR A 633 7.58 23.70 -16.51
N ARG A 634 7.62 24.98 -16.89
CA ARG A 634 7.82 25.42 -18.29
C ARG A 634 9.26 25.18 -18.80
N GLN A 635 10.22 24.90 -17.92
CA GLN A 635 11.65 24.76 -18.26
C GLN A 635 12.12 23.30 -18.41
N SER A 636 11.22 22.31 -18.36
CA SER A 636 11.62 20.89 -18.45
C SER A 636 10.62 20.07 -19.29
N PRO A 637 10.76 20.04 -20.63
CA PRO A 637 9.81 19.36 -21.52
C PRO A 637 9.68 17.85 -21.29
N ASP A 638 10.65 17.22 -20.61
CA ASP A 638 10.66 15.80 -20.24
C ASP A 638 9.76 15.44 -19.04
N LEU A 639 9.03 16.41 -18.46
CA LEU A 639 8.06 16.19 -17.39
C LEU A 639 6.85 15.36 -17.85
N GLN A 640 6.91 14.04 -17.64
CA GLN A 640 5.79 13.14 -17.91
C GLN A 640 4.91 12.93 -16.65
N ARG A 641 3.60 13.16 -16.81
CA ARG A 641 2.58 12.64 -15.87
C ARG A 641 2.54 11.11 -15.93
N ILE A 642 1.88 10.48 -14.95
CA ILE A 642 1.32 9.13 -15.16
C ILE A 642 0.50 9.16 -16.46
N PRO A 643 0.69 8.19 -17.39
CA PRO A 643 -0.17 8.05 -18.55
C PRO A 643 -1.63 7.98 -18.08
N LYS A 644 -2.44 8.97 -18.48
CA LYS A 644 -3.89 8.92 -18.23
C LYS A 644 -4.40 7.60 -18.81
N LEU A 645 -5.10 6.81 -17.99
CA LEU A 645 -5.86 5.67 -18.49
C LEU A 645 -6.88 6.21 -19.49
N THR A 646 -6.61 6.00 -20.78
CA THR A 646 -7.33 6.62 -21.91
C THR A 646 -8.78 6.15 -22.01
N THR A 647 -9.10 5.04 -21.34
CA THR A 647 -10.46 4.52 -21.22
C THR A 647 -10.75 4.15 -19.76
N PRO A 648 -11.86 4.62 -19.16
CA PRO A 648 -12.29 4.15 -17.85
C PRO A 648 -12.49 2.62 -17.85
N GLY A 649 -11.72 1.91 -17.01
CA GLY A 649 -11.76 0.44 -16.93
C GLY A 649 -10.67 -0.29 -17.73
N MET A 650 -9.82 0.43 -18.47
CA MET A 650 -8.57 -0.16 -19.01
C MET A 650 -7.66 -0.62 -17.86
N ASP A 651 -7.09 -1.82 -18.00
CA ASP A 651 -6.15 -2.38 -17.02
C ASP A 651 -4.77 -1.70 -17.12
N PRO A 652 -4.18 -1.21 -16.02
CA PRO A 652 -2.84 -0.63 -16.03
C PRO A 652 -1.75 -1.55 -16.54
N ILE A 653 -1.84 -2.88 -16.36
CA ILE A 653 -0.82 -3.80 -16.93
C ILE A 653 -1.00 -3.94 -18.44
N GLU A 654 -2.25 -3.99 -18.92
CA GLU A 654 -2.56 -3.98 -20.36
C GLU A 654 -2.01 -2.71 -21.03
N LYS A 655 -2.21 -1.53 -20.41
CA LYS A 655 -1.62 -0.27 -20.89
C LYS A 655 -0.09 -0.30 -20.85
N ASP A 656 0.51 -0.79 -19.76
CA ASP A 656 1.97 -0.89 -19.62
C ASP A 656 2.57 -1.90 -20.64
N LEU A 657 1.84 -2.95 -21.03
CA LEU A 657 2.29 -3.90 -22.07
C LEU A 657 2.19 -3.31 -23.49
N LEU A 658 1.09 -2.63 -23.82
CA LEU A 658 0.90 -1.98 -25.11
C LEU A 658 1.84 -0.78 -25.34
N ASP A 659 2.29 -0.12 -24.26
CA ASP A 659 3.23 1.00 -24.34
C ASP A 659 4.68 0.59 -24.62
N ILE A 660 5.06 -0.67 -24.41
CA ILE A 660 6.47 -1.10 -24.51
C ILE A 660 7.10 -0.79 -25.88
N PRO A 661 6.49 -1.11 -27.04
CA PRO A 661 7.10 -0.82 -28.34
C PRO A 661 7.34 0.68 -28.58
N PHE A 662 6.42 1.53 -28.14
CA PHE A 662 6.57 2.99 -28.16
C PHE A 662 7.71 3.45 -27.25
N ILE A 663 7.76 3.01 -25.98
CA ILE A 663 8.84 3.39 -25.05
C ILE A 663 10.20 2.97 -25.60
N LEU A 664 10.31 1.75 -26.13
CA LEU A 664 11.55 1.24 -26.70
C LEU A 664 12.02 2.12 -27.86
N GLN A 665 11.13 2.46 -28.80
CA GLN A 665 11.41 3.38 -29.90
C GLN A 665 11.87 4.77 -29.39
N THR A 666 11.17 5.37 -28.42
CA THR A 666 11.55 6.65 -27.80
C THR A 666 12.91 6.59 -27.09
N ILE A 667 13.31 5.44 -26.54
CA ILE A 667 14.67 5.27 -26.01
C ILE A 667 15.68 5.39 -27.15
N ARG A 668 15.51 4.63 -28.25
CA ARG A 668 16.46 4.64 -29.40
C ARG A 668 16.66 6.06 -29.94
N GLU A 669 15.57 6.80 -30.11
CA GLU A 669 15.57 8.21 -30.55
C GLU A 669 16.45 9.10 -29.65
N THR A 670 16.46 8.86 -28.34
CA THR A 670 17.31 9.63 -27.40
C THR A 670 18.79 9.27 -27.46
N TRP A 671 19.17 8.12 -28.01
CA TRP A 671 20.58 7.75 -28.20
C TRP A 671 21.16 8.26 -29.53
N VAL A 672 20.27 8.56 -30.49
CA VAL A 672 20.57 9.29 -31.73
C VAL A 672 20.74 10.79 -31.47
N ASP A 673 19.86 11.39 -30.65
CA ASP A 673 19.92 12.82 -30.29
C ASP A 673 21.14 13.16 -29.40
N PRO A 674 22.11 13.98 -29.88
CA PRO A 674 23.27 14.40 -29.09
C PRO A 674 22.90 15.34 -27.93
N THR A 675 21.73 15.98 -27.97
CA THR A 675 21.28 16.90 -26.91
C THR A 675 20.54 16.18 -25.77
N SER A 676 20.26 14.88 -25.89
CA SER A 676 19.51 14.13 -24.89
C SER A 676 20.30 13.91 -23.59
N TRP A 677 19.59 13.78 -22.47
CA TRP A 677 20.22 13.48 -21.17
C TRP A 677 20.95 12.13 -21.14
N ASN A 678 20.38 11.11 -21.79
CA ASN A 678 21.01 9.79 -21.92
C ASN A 678 22.37 9.92 -22.62
N ARG A 679 22.38 10.68 -23.72
CA ARG A 679 23.54 10.78 -24.58
C ARG A 679 24.64 11.63 -23.96
N GLN A 680 24.31 12.79 -23.41
CA GLN A 680 25.26 13.64 -22.67
C GLN A 680 25.82 12.96 -21.40
N SER A 681 25.01 12.15 -20.70
CA SER A 681 25.49 11.41 -19.52
C SER A 681 26.39 10.22 -19.91
N ALA A 682 26.13 9.58 -21.05
CA ALA A 682 27.00 8.54 -21.58
C ALA A 682 28.35 9.10 -22.04
N GLU A 683 28.36 10.29 -22.65
CA GLU A 683 29.58 11.02 -23.01
C GLU A 683 30.38 11.44 -21.77
N TYR A 684 29.71 11.87 -20.71
CA TYR A 684 30.39 12.17 -19.45
C TYR A 684 31.00 10.91 -18.81
N LEU A 685 30.25 9.80 -18.70
CA LEU A 685 30.78 8.52 -18.21
C LEU A 685 31.97 8.02 -19.04
N LEU A 686 31.89 8.12 -20.37
CA LEU A 686 32.99 7.79 -21.28
C LEU A 686 34.23 8.65 -21.01
N SER A 687 34.06 9.96 -20.77
CA SER A 687 35.17 10.87 -20.45
C SER A 687 35.92 10.46 -19.17
N LEU A 688 35.25 9.77 -18.25
CA LEU A 688 35.88 9.19 -17.05
C LEU A 688 36.61 7.87 -17.37
N LEU A 689 36.02 7.02 -18.21
CA LEU A 689 36.59 5.71 -18.56
C LEU A 689 37.82 5.80 -19.49
N ILE A 690 37.88 6.76 -20.43
CA ILE A 690 39.01 6.88 -21.38
C ILE A 690 40.38 7.06 -20.67
N PRO A 691 40.56 7.93 -19.66
CA PRO A 691 41.80 8.01 -18.89
C PRO A 691 42.21 6.69 -18.21
N LYS A 692 41.25 5.94 -17.64
CA LYS A 692 41.50 4.62 -17.06
C LYS A 692 41.93 3.62 -18.13
N ALA A 693 41.29 3.65 -19.30
CA ALA A 693 41.64 2.82 -20.45
C ALA A 693 43.07 3.07 -20.96
N ARG A 694 43.53 4.34 -21.01
CA ARG A 694 44.93 4.68 -21.34
C ARG A 694 45.90 4.11 -20.31
N TYR A 695 45.70 4.41 -19.02
CA TYR A 695 46.53 3.91 -17.93
C TYR A 695 46.64 2.37 -17.91
N LEU A 696 45.52 1.66 -18.11
CA LEU A 696 45.52 0.20 -18.15
C LEU A 696 46.17 -0.36 -19.43
N SER A 697 46.03 0.31 -20.59
CA SER A 697 46.76 -0.05 -21.83
C SER A 697 48.27 0.10 -21.64
N GLU A 698 48.74 1.20 -21.01
CA GLU A 698 50.15 1.40 -20.65
C GLU A 698 50.66 0.36 -19.64
N LYS A 699 49.86 0.02 -18.61
CA LYS A 699 50.18 -1.03 -17.65
C LYS A 699 50.30 -2.40 -18.34
N GLN A 700 49.43 -2.73 -19.28
CA GLN A 700 49.55 -3.93 -20.11
C GLN A 700 50.79 -3.91 -21.01
N GLY A 701 51.13 -2.77 -21.62
CA GLY A 701 52.36 -2.63 -22.40
C GLY A 701 53.61 -2.91 -21.57
N LYS A 702 53.66 -2.38 -20.35
CA LYS A 702 54.75 -2.62 -19.38
C LYS A 702 54.80 -4.10 -18.93
N LEU A 703 53.67 -4.72 -18.62
CA LEU A 703 53.62 -6.15 -18.25
C LEU A 703 54.13 -7.05 -19.39
N LYS A 704 53.69 -6.81 -20.63
CA LYS A 704 54.19 -7.54 -21.82
C LYS A 704 55.69 -7.36 -22.05
N PHE A 705 56.23 -6.16 -21.79
CA PHE A 705 57.67 -5.90 -21.91
C PHE A 705 58.52 -6.71 -20.90
N PHE A 706 57.93 -7.10 -19.76
CA PHE A 706 58.57 -7.95 -18.74
C PHE A 706 58.13 -9.43 -18.79
N ASP A 707 57.48 -9.87 -19.88
CA ASP A 707 56.95 -11.22 -20.08
C ASP A 707 55.97 -11.68 -18.96
N LEU A 708 55.22 -10.72 -18.41
CA LEU A 708 54.20 -10.96 -17.37
C LEU A 708 52.78 -10.95 -17.97
N ASP A 709 51.89 -11.75 -17.38
CA ASP A 709 50.50 -11.87 -17.81
C ASP A 709 49.78 -10.49 -17.85
N PRO A 710 49.32 -10.04 -19.03
CA PRO A 710 48.59 -8.77 -19.17
C PRO A 710 47.26 -8.71 -18.41
N ALA A 711 46.71 -9.83 -17.92
CA ALA A 711 45.55 -9.83 -17.03
C ALA A 711 45.86 -9.18 -15.66
N LEU A 712 47.11 -9.23 -15.20
CA LEU A 712 47.59 -8.54 -13.98
C LEU A 712 47.50 -7.00 -14.08
N ALA A 713 47.07 -6.48 -15.23
CA ALA A 713 46.69 -5.08 -15.38
C ALA A 713 45.43 -4.70 -14.57
N GLU A 714 44.53 -5.62 -14.25
CA GLU A 714 43.26 -5.33 -13.56
C GLU A 714 43.44 -4.50 -12.25
N SER A 715 42.41 -3.71 -11.94
CA SER A 715 42.33 -2.87 -10.74
C SER A 715 42.20 -3.72 -9.47
N ARG A 716 43.03 -3.44 -8.45
CA ARG A 716 42.86 -4.02 -7.10
C ARG A 716 41.60 -3.52 -6.37
N HIS A 717 41.09 -2.35 -6.77
CA HIS A 717 39.85 -1.73 -6.29
C HIS A 717 38.72 -1.91 -7.32
N VAL A 718 37.49 -1.61 -6.92
CA VAL A 718 36.31 -1.60 -7.80
C VAL A 718 36.32 -0.36 -8.69
N ASP A 719 36.31 -0.54 -10.00
CA ASP A 719 36.13 0.53 -10.98
C ASP A 719 34.68 1.01 -11.06
N ILE A 720 33.71 0.07 -11.04
CA ILE A 720 32.28 0.40 -11.11
C ILE A 720 31.49 -0.42 -10.06
N LEU A 721 30.82 0.27 -9.13
CA LEU A 721 29.87 -0.31 -8.19
C LEU A 721 28.44 -0.06 -8.69
N ILE A 722 27.75 -1.10 -9.15
CA ILE A 722 26.35 -1.01 -9.60
C ILE A 722 25.42 -1.40 -8.45
N THR A 723 24.36 -0.61 -8.21
CA THR A 723 23.41 -0.84 -7.12
C THR A 723 21.95 -0.58 -7.49
N GLY A 724 21.05 -1.27 -6.79
CA GLY A 724 19.60 -1.12 -6.92
C GLY A 724 18.85 -2.05 -5.96
N VAL A 725 17.56 -2.27 -6.23
CA VAL A 725 16.66 -3.16 -5.48
C VAL A 725 15.73 -3.91 -6.44
N GLU A 726 15.35 -5.16 -6.11
CA GLU A 726 14.57 -6.08 -6.97
C GLU A 726 15.02 -6.03 -8.46
N ASN A 727 14.10 -5.78 -9.39
CA ASN A 727 14.33 -5.72 -10.83
C ASN A 727 15.45 -4.73 -11.24
N SER A 728 15.61 -3.62 -10.52
CA SER A 728 16.67 -2.64 -10.81
C SER A 728 18.05 -3.19 -10.46
N LEU A 729 18.17 -4.04 -9.44
CA LEU A 729 19.42 -4.75 -9.15
C LEU A 729 19.70 -5.83 -10.20
N TRP A 730 18.73 -6.69 -10.50
CA TRP A 730 18.93 -7.84 -11.40
C TRP A 730 19.23 -7.44 -12.86
N LEU A 731 18.67 -6.32 -13.33
CA LEU A 731 19.08 -5.71 -14.60
C LEU A 731 20.52 -5.17 -14.55
N GLY A 732 20.90 -4.54 -13.43
CA GLY A 732 22.28 -4.10 -13.19
C GLY A 732 23.28 -5.25 -13.11
N GLU A 733 22.92 -6.38 -12.48
CA GLU A 733 23.71 -7.61 -12.43
C GLU A 733 23.92 -8.24 -13.81
N ARG A 734 22.90 -8.21 -14.69
CA ARG A 734 23.05 -8.67 -16.07
C ARG A 734 23.94 -7.72 -16.88
N PHE A 735 23.68 -6.41 -16.80
CA PHE A 735 24.50 -5.40 -17.47
C PHE A 735 25.96 -5.43 -17.02
N ALA A 736 26.24 -5.62 -15.72
CA ALA A 736 27.61 -5.82 -15.21
C ALA A 736 28.31 -7.02 -15.84
N LYS A 737 27.61 -8.15 -16.00
CA LYS A 737 28.15 -9.36 -16.64
C LYS A 737 28.41 -9.15 -18.13
N ASP A 738 27.54 -8.42 -18.82
CA ASP A 738 27.74 -8.07 -20.24
C ASP A 738 28.91 -7.08 -20.41
N LEU A 739 28.99 -6.05 -19.55
CA LEU A 739 30.07 -5.07 -19.55
C LEU A 739 31.44 -5.69 -19.21
N LYS A 740 31.52 -6.61 -18.24
CA LYS A 740 32.73 -7.39 -17.91
C LYS A 740 33.13 -8.36 -19.03
N SER A 741 32.15 -8.87 -19.80
CA SER A 741 32.42 -9.73 -20.97
C SER A 741 33.03 -8.95 -22.14
N ILE A 742 32.64 -7.68 -22.32
CA ILE A 742 33.21 -6.78 -23.34
C ILE A 742 34.54 -6.17 -22.87
N PHE A 743 34.67 -5.79 -21.59
CA PHE A 743 35.84 -5.14 -21.00
C PHE A 743 36.38 -5.94 -19.77
N PRO A 744 37.15 -7.01 -19.99
CA PRO A 744 37.61 -7.89 -18.92
C PRO A 744 38.47 -7.24 -17.84
N LEU A 745 39.13 -6.10 -18.09
CA LEU A 745 39.99 -5.44 -17.09
C LEU A 745 39.26 -4.47 -16.16
N LEU A 746 37.96 -4.21 -16.37
CA LEU A 746 37.17 -3.40 -15.43
C LEU A 746 36.79 -4.23 -14.21
N SER A 747 37.15 -3.77 -13.02
CA SER A 747 36.69 -4.38 -11.77
C SER A 747 35.26 -3.89 -11.46
N ILE A 748 34.25 -4.76 -11.61
CA ILE A 748 32.83 -4.39 -11.50
C ILE A 748 32.19 -5.17 -10.36
N LYS A 749 31.59 -4.47 -9.38
CA LYS A 749 30.88 -5.04 -8.24
C LYS A 749 29.39 -4.71 -8.32
N THR A 750 28.53 -5.63 -7.92
CA THR A 750 27.06 -5.47 -7.91
C THR A 750 26.50 -5.78 -6.52
N LEU A 751 25.78 -4.85 -5.91
CA LEU A 751 25.24 -4.99 -4.55
C LEU A 751 23.86 -4.33 -4.39
N SER A 752 22.97 -4.94 -3.61
CA SER A 752 21.71 -4.29 -3.22
C SER A 752 21.98 -3.01 -2.43
N SER A 753 21.17 -1.96 -2.61
CA SER A 753 21.46 -0.68 -1.94
C SER A 753 21.41 -0.75 -0.41
N ASN A 754 20.64 -1.67 0.18
CA ASN A 754 20.69 -1.94 1.63
C ASN A 754 22.05 -2.48 2.07
N LEU A 755 22.65 -3.41 1.31
CA LEU A 755 23.95 -3.98 1.62
C LEU A 755 25.08 -2.97 1.40
N VAL A 756 24.95 -2.07 0.41
CA VAL A 756 25.87 -0.94 0.24
C VAL A 756 25.85 -0.03 1.46
N LEU A 757 24.67 0.35 1.97
CA LEU A 757 24.56 1.17 3.19
C LEU A 757 25.13 0.47 4.43
N GLN A 758 24.85 -0.83 4.59
CA GLN A 758 25.38 -1.62 5.70
C GLN A 758 26.92 -1.69 5.67
N GLN A 759 27.52 -1.89 4.49
CA GLN A 759 28.97 -1.87 4.33
C GLN A 759 29.55 -0.45 4.50
N LEU A 760 28.89 0.60 4.00
CA LEU A 760 29.30 1.99 4.23
C LEU A 760 29.36 2.37 5.72
N GLN A 761 28.53 1.75 6.59
CA GLN A 761 28.54 2.00 8.04
C GLN A 761 29.50 1.09 8.83
N HIS A 762 29.64 -0.19 8.45
CA HIS A 762 30.30 -1.19 9.30
C HIS A 762 31.54 -1.87 8.69
N ASP A 763 31.72 -1.80 7.36
CA ASP A 763 32.75 -2.54 6.64
C ASP A 763 33.04 -1.84 5.30
N PHE A 764 33.57 -0.62 5.37
CA PHE A 764 33.81 0.21 4.19
C PHE A 764 34.85 -0.43 3.26
N ASP A 765 35.88 -1.06 3.81
CA ASP A 765 36.94 -1.74 3.06
C ASP A 765 36.38 -2.87 2.18
N SER A 766 35.37 -3.62 2.63
CA SER A 766 34.74 -4.66 1.80
C SER A 766 34.12 -4.12 0.49
N LEU A 767 33.75 -2.84 0.42
CA LEU A 767 33.25 -2.23 -0.81
C LEU A 767 34.32 -2.12 -1.90
N GLY A 768 35.60 -2.02 -1.51
CA GLY A 768 36.73 -1.88 -2.42
C GLY A 768 36.74 -0.56 -3.19
N LEU A 769 36.18 0.51 -2.63
CA LEU A 769 36.12 1.83 -3.25
C LEU A 769 37.48 2.57 -3.16
N ALA A 770 37.76 3.38 -4.18
CA ALA A 770 38.94 4.25 -4.28
C ALA A 770 38.60 5.50 -5.11
N LYS A 771 39.52 6.48 -5.18
CA LYS A 771 39.31 7.77 -5.89
C LYS A 771 38.91 7.68 -7.35
N GLN A 772 39.11 6.53 -7.99
CA GLN A 772 38.81 6.30 -9.40
C GLN A 772 37.48 5.54 -9.61
N SER A 773 36.90 5.01 -8.53
CA SER A 773 35.63 4.26 -8.54
C SER A 773 34.44 5.12 -8.95
N ILE A 774 33.51 4.52 -9.69
CA ILE A 774 32.25 5.13 -10.11
C ILE A 774 31.08 4.33 -9.50
N VAL A 775 30.11 5.02 -8.89
CA VAL A 775 28.87 4.38 -8.40
C VAL A 775 27.75 4.56 -9.42
N PHE A 776 27.08 3.48 -9.83
CA PHE A 776 25.95 3.54 -10.77
C PHE A 776 24.68 2.97 -10.12
N ALA A 777 23.76 3.85 -9.76
CA ALA A 777 22.50 3.49 -9.12
C ALA A 777 21.37 3.31 -10.14
N ILE A 778 20.54 2.29 -9.96
CA ILE A 778 19.38 2.02 -10.82
C ILE A 778 18.12 2.03 -9.94
N SER A 779 17.15 2.90 -10.25
CA SER A 779 15.93 3.07 -9.45
C SER A 779 14.78 3.59 -10.32
N GLN A 780 13.83 2.73 -10.71
CA GLN A 780 12.72 3.07 -11.60
C GLN A 780 11.97 4.34 -11.19
N SER A 781 11.62 4.44 -9.91
CA SER A 781 10.81 5.53 -9.35
C SER A 781 11.63 6.76 -8.98
N GLY A 782 12.96 6.64 -8.88
CA GLY A 782 13.80 7.64 -8.24
C GLY A 782 13.42 7.95 -6.78
N GLN A 783 12.77 6.99 -6.08
CA GLN A 783 12.29 7.17 -4.69
C GLN A 783 12.57 5.99 -3.75
N THR A 784 13.08 4.86 -4.25
CA THR A 784 13.50 3.71 -3.42
C THR A 784 14.46 4.17 -2.33
N PHE A 785 14.04 4.12 -1.06
CA PHE A 785 14.67 4.86 0.03
C PHE A 785 16.16 4.51 0.18
N SER A 786 16.48 3.22 0.21
CA SER A 786 17.87 2.73 0.27
C SER A 786 18.75 3.25 -0.87
N THR A 787 18.22 3.38 -2.08
CA THR A 787 18.99 3.82 -3.25
C THR A 787 19.13 5.35 -3.29
N LEU A 788 18.16 6.10 -2.75
CA LEU A 788 18.28 7.53 -2.48
C LEU A 788 19.38 7.81 -1.45
N GLN A 789 19.42 7.06 -0.34
CA GLN A 789 20.43 7.21 0.70
C GLN A 789 21.85 6.87 0.19
N VAL A 790 22.02 5.84 -0.65
CA VAL A 790 23.32 5.55 -1.31
C VAL A 790 23.75 6.72 -2.18
N LEU A 791 22.85 7.31 -2.98
CA LEU A 791 23.18 8.46 -3.83
C LEU A 791 23.52 9.73 -3.04
N HIS A 792 22.82 10.00 -1.94
CA HIS A 792 23.20 11.07 -1.01
C HIS A 792 24.60 10.87 -0.44
N THR A 793 24.94 9.62 -0.04
CA THR A 793 26.27 9.29 0.48
C THR A 793 27.33 9.36 -0.63
N SER A 794 27.01 8.95 -1.86
CA SER A 794 27.91 9.07 -3.01
C SER A 794 28.27 10.52 -3.33
N ASP A 795 27.32 11.46 -3.24
CA ASP A 795 27.61 12.89 -3.46
C ASP A 795 28.54 13.47 -2.37
N LEU A 796 28.42 13.02 -1.11
CA LEU A 796 29.37 13.34 -0.06
C LEU A 796 30.76 12.75 -0.34
N LEU A 797 30.84 11.48 -0.74
CA LEU A 797 32.10 10.80 -1.07
C LEU A 797 32.81 11.41 -2.29
N VAL A 798 32.08 11.95 -3.28
CA VAL A 798 32.65 12.73 -4.39
C VAL A 798 33.19 14.06 -3.89
N ARG A 799 32.44 14.82 -3.08
CA ARG A 799 32.91 16.09 -2.48
C ARG A 799 34.16 15.92 -1.60
N GLN A 800 34.30 14.76 -0.96
CA GLN A 800 35.47 14.38 -0.15
C GLN A 800 36.62 13.77 -0.98
N GLY A 801 36.44 13.55 -2.29
CA GLY A 801 37.46 12.95 -3.16
C GLY A 801 37.74 11.46 -2.87
N VAL A 802 36.83 10.75 -2.21
CA VAL A 802 36.96 9.33 -1.84
C VAL A 802 36.56 8.41 -3.00
N ILE A 803 35.59 8.83 -3.80
CA ILE A 803 35.21 8.20 -5.09
C ILE A 803 35.25 9.25 -6.20
N ARG A 804 35.27 8.80 -7.46
CA ARG A 804 35.43 9.70 -8.61
C ARG A 804 34.15 10.45 -8.95
N GLU A 805 33.07 9.70 -9.13
CA GLU A 805 31.78 10.20 -9.59
C GLU A 805 30.67 9.17 -9.33
N PHE A 806 29.41 9.59 -9.44
CA PHE A 806 28.27 8.70 -9.48
C PHE A 806 27.26 9.07 -10.57
N PHE A 807 26.51 8.07 -11.01
CA PHE A 807 25.46 8.16 -12.03
C PHE A 807 24.18 7.49 -11.55
N VAL A 808 23.04 7.91 -12.12
CA VAL A 808 21.75 7.27 -11.86
C VAL A 808 20.98 6.94 -13.15
N LEU A 809 20.27 5.83 -13.16
CA LEU A 809 19.25 5.48 -14.16
C LEU A 809 17.87 5.43 -13.49
N THR A 810 16.96 6.32 -13.94
CA THR A 810 15.58 6.43 -13.45
C THR A 810 14.56 6.40 -14.60
N GLY A 811 13.28 6.10 -14.30
CA GLY A 811 12.16 6.36 -15.20
C GLY A 811 11.35 7.61 -14.84
N GLU A 812 11.63 8.20 -13.67
CA GLU A 812 10.89 9.34 -13.10
C GLU A 812 11.90 10.45 -12.72
N PRO A 813 12.37 11.28 -13.68
CA PRO A 813 13.46 12.23 -13.47
C PRO A 813 13.09 13.49 -12.65
N THR A 814 11.84 13.62 -12.17
CA THR A 814 11.42 14.71 -11.27
C THR A 814 11.02 14.24 -9.87
N SER A 815 11.26 12.96 -9.58
CA SER A 815 11.34 12.36 -8.24
C SER A 815 12.44 13.00 -7.39
N PHE A 816 12.58 12.60 -6.11
CA PHE A 816 13.63 13.12 -5.23
C PHE A 816 15.04 12.88 -5.75
N ILE A 817 15.34 11.67 -6.22
CA ILE A 817 16.62 11.35 -6.86
C ILE A 817 16.83 12.22 -8.11
N GLY A 818 15.77 12.46 -8.88
CA GLY A 818 15.82 13.26 -10.09
C GLY A 818 16.02 14.76 -9.84
N SER A 819 15.23 15.39 -8.97
CA SER A 819 15.26 16.85 -8.78
C SER A 819 16.49 17.37 -8.03
N SER A 820 17.14 16.55 -7.20
CA SER A 820 18.44 16.89 -6.61
C SER A 820 19.57 16.74 -7.62
N LEU A 821 19.56 15.67 -8.44
CA LEU A 821 20.66 15.33 -9.34
C LEU A 821 20.54 15.94 -10.74
N ALA A 822 19.38 16.44 -11.16
CA ALA A 822 19.22 17.15 -12.43
C ALA A 822 19.81 18.56 -12.41
N ARG A 823 20.09 19.13 -11.22
CA ARG A 823 20.69 20.47 -11.10
C ARG A 823 22.08 20.49 -11.77
N PRO A 824 22.40 21.48 -12.62
CA PRO A 824 23.70 21.57 -13.25
C PRO A 824 24.82 21.74 -12.23
N VAL A 825 25.97 21.11 -12.48
CA VAL A 825 27.16 21.21 -11.62
C VAL A 825 27.87 22.55 -11.82
N TYR A 826 27.77 23.13 -13.01
CA TYR A 826 28.37 24.39 -13.40
C TYR A 826 27.32 25.41 -13.87
N SER A 827 27.52 26.69 -13.55
CA SER A 827 26.61 27.75 -13.97
C SER A 827 26.55 27.86 -15.50
N GLY A 828 25.34 27.79 -16.05
CA GLY A 828 25.08 27.84 -17.50
C GLY A 828 24.82 26.49 -18.17
N GLU A 829 25.04 25.36 -17.51
CA GLU A 829 24.64 24.04 -18.05
C GLU A 829 23.13 23.77 -17.84
N PRO A 830 22.47 22.98 -18.72
CA PRO A 830 21.05 22.66 -18.57
C PRO A 830 20.75 21.56 -17.53
N PHE A 831 21.71 20.66 -17.25
CA PHE A 831 21.60 19.61 -16.22
C PHE A 831 22.99 19.03 -15.88
N SER A 832 23.09 18.20 -14.83
CA SER A 832 24.36 17.67 -14.28
C SER A 832 25.18 16.71 -15.14
N ARG A 833 24.63 16.15 -16.23
CA ARG A 833 25.20 15.00 -16.96
C ARG A 833 25.39 13.71 -16.13
N ARG A 834 24.80 13.59 -14.93
CA ARG A 834 24.86 12.38 -14.07
C ARG A 834 23.62 11.47 -14.17
N MET A 835 22.66 11.76 -15.05
CA MET A 835 21.33 11.13 -15.06
C MET A 835 20.92 10.55 -16.42
N PHE A 836 20.74 9.23 -16.44
CA PHE A 836 20.07 8.49 -17.50
C PHE A 836 18.56 8.40 -17.22
N THR A 837 17.75 8.54 -18.27
CA THR A 837 16.29 8.38 -18.25
C THR A 837 15.87 7.23 -19.16
N ASN A 838 15.16 6.24 -18.62
CA ASN A 838 14.63 5.14 -19.42
C ASN A 838 13.36 5.49 -20.21
N LYS A 839 12.88 6.75 -20.14
CA LYS A 839 11.67 7.27 -20.79
C LYS A 839 10.36 6.48 -20.55
N SER A 840 10.33 5.47 -19.67
CA SER A 840 9.10 4.72 -19.36
C SER A 840 8.07 5.53 -18.57
N GLY A 841 8.50 6.60 -17.91
CA GLY A 841 7.66 7.48 -17.12
C GLY A 841 7.13 6.83 -15.84
N ARG A 842 6.19 7.52 -15.20
CA ARG A 842 5.55 7.06 -13.95
C ARG A 842 4.45 6.05 -14.25
N ARG A 843 4.54 4.85 -13.65
CA ARG A 843 3.72 3.68 -14.03
C ARG A 843 2.77 3.24 -12.91
N LEU A 844 1.52 2.90 -13.22
CA LEU A 844 0.50 2.55 -12.21
C LEU A 844 0.55 1.10 -11.71
N ALA A 845 1.05 0.15 -12.50
CA ALA A 845 1.14 -1.24 -12.10
C ALA A 845 2.26 -1.48 -11.09
N GLU A 846 1.99 -2.24 -10.03
CA GLU A 846 3.00 -2.75 -9.09
C GLU A 846 3.73 -3.99 -9.64
N PRO A 847 3.09 -4.93 -10.37
CA PRO A 847 3.78 -5.90 -11.22
C PRO A 847 4.42 -5.17 -12.41
N ALA A 848 5.69 -4.74 -12.25
CA ALA A 848 6.36 -3.90 -13.22
C ALA A 848 6.70 -4.64 -14.53
N THR A 849 6.23 -4.11 -15.67
CA THR A 849 6.54 -4.60 -17.02
C THR A 849 7.31 -3.55 -17.83
N ALA A 850 6.65 -2.45 -18.19
CA ALA A 850 7.17 -1.39 -19.06
C ALA A 850 8.52 -0.83 -18.63
N SER A 851 8.64 -0.51 -17.34
CA SER A 851 9.86 0.06 -16.78
C SER A 851 11.04 -0.93 -16.71
N VAL A 852 10.77 -2.24 -16.66
CA VAL A 852 11.81 -3.28 -16.71
C VAL A 852 12.33 -3.41 -18.14
N ALA A 853 11.42 -3.48 -19.12
CA ALA A 853 11.76 -3.49 -20.54
C ALA A 853 12.56 -2.24 -20.95
N ALA A 854 12.12 -1.07 -20.47
CA ALA A 854 12.78 0.21 -20.72
C ALA A 854 14.19 0.31 -20.10
N THR A 855 14.34 -0.02 -18.81
CA THR A 855 15.68 -0.04 -18.18
C THR A 855 16.59 -1.05 -18.85
N HIS A 856 16.08 -2.21 -19.27
CA HIS A 856 16.87 -3.19 -20.02
C HIS A 856 17.40 -2.59 -21.33
N GLN A 857 16.56 -1.93 -22.14
CA GLN A 857 17.03 -1.31 -23.39
C GLN A 857 17.96 -0.11 -23.15
N THR A 858 17.70 0.74 -22.16
CA THR A 858 18.61 1.87 -21.86
C THR A 858 20.01 1.38 -21.46
N LEU A 859 20.11 0.19 -20.84
CA LEU A 859 21.38 -0.47 -20.53
C LEU A 859 22.00 -1.16 -21.77
N THR A 860 21.20 -1.67 -22.71
CA THR A 860 21.68 -2.19 -24.02
C THR A 860 22.33 -1.07 -24.85
N GLU A 861 21.62 0.05 -25.02
CA GLU A 861 22.10 1.23 -25.73
C GLU A 861 23.38 1.78 -25.11
N LEU A 862 23.43 1.91 -23.78
CA LEU A 862 24.62 2.33 -23.04
C LEU A 862 25.81 1.38 -23.28
N LEU A 863 25.57 0.06 -23.28
CA LEU A 863 26.61 -0.95 -23.54
C LEU A 863 27.21 -0.79 -24.94
N PHE A 864 26.37 -0.69 -25.96
CA PHE A 864 26.81 -0.52 -27.36
C PHE A 864 27.44 0.84 -27.60
N TYR A 865 26.89 1.90 -27.00
CA TYR A 865 27.44 3.23 -27.10
C TYR A 865 28.86 3.31 -26.51
N LEU A 866 29.05 2.84 -25.27
CA LEU A 866 30.37 2.80 -24.64
C LEU A 866 31.35 1.96 -25.47
N THR A 867 30.91 0.82 -26.03
CA THR A 867 31.77 -0.02 -26.88
C THR A 867 32.16 0.68 -28.18
N ARG A 868 31.20 1.27 -28.92
CA ARG A 868 31.45 1.99 -30.17
C ARG A 868 32.41 3.16 -29.95
N GLN A 869 32.23 3.93 -28.89
CA GLN A 869 33.11 5.07 -28.60
C GLN A 869 34.49 4.63 -28.11
N MET A 870 34.59 3.54 -27.35
CA MET A 870 35.89 2.99 -26.94
C MET A 870 36.67 2.45 -28.15
N GLN A 871 35.99 1.88 -29.15
CA GLN A 871 36.59 1.55 -30.45
C GLN A 871 37.06 2.81 -31.20
N ILE A 872 36.23 3.85 -31.31
CA ILE A 872 36.59 5.12 -31.98
C ILE A 872 37.77 5.84 -31.30
N ALA A 873 37.83 5.83 -29.96
CA ALA A 873 38.90 6.46 -29.20
C ALA A 873 40.25 5.69 -29.22
N PHE A 874 40.24 4.45 -29.68
CA PHE A 874 41.38 3.52 -29.67
C PHE A 874 41.35 2.57 -30.90
N PRO A 875 41.39 3.07 -32.14
CA PRO A 875 41.07 2.30 -33.35
C PRO A 875 41.90 1.02 -33.52
N ASP A 876 43.18 1.06 -33.17
CA ASP A 876 44.13 -0.05 -33.33
C ASP A 876 44.49 -0.77 -32.01
N GLN A 877 43.76 -0.52 -30.92
CA GLN A 877 44.06 -1.11 -29.60
C GLN A 877 42.88 -1.88 -29.01
N ARG A 878 43.14 -2.63 -27.92
CA ARG A 878 42.11 -3.31 -27.11
C ARG A 878 42.07 -2.70 -25.69
N PRO A 879 41.67 -1.43 -25.55
CA PRO A 879 41.55 -0.76 -24.25
C PRO A 879 40.70 -1.58 -23.27
N LEU A 880 41.06 -1.59 -21.99
CA LEU A 880 40.35 -2.36 -20.96
C LEU A 880 40.24 -3.88 -21.26
N GLY A 881 41.11 -4.40 -22.14
CA GLY A 881 41.08 -5.79 -22.61
C GLY A 881 39.99 -6.09 -23.65
N MET A 882 39.45 -5.05 -24.32
CA MET A 882 38.25 -5.12 -25.16
C MET A 882 38.20 -6.34 -26.10
N THR A 883 37.12 -7.12 -25.98
CA THR A 883 36.94 -8.42 -26.65
C THR A 883 36.03 -8.36 -27.89
N LEU A 884 35.09 -7.42 -27.95
CA LEU A 884 34.14 -7.27 -29.06
C LEU A 884 34.73 -6.41 -30.18
N SER A 885 34.74 -6.95 -31.40
CA SER A 885 35.23 -6.23 -32.60
C SER A 885 34.17 -5.25 -33.15
N PRO A 886 34.57 -4.29 -34.02
CA PRO A 886 33.62 -3.39 -34.67
C PRO A 886 32.54 -4.12 -35.48
N GLU A 887 32.93 -5.20 -36.17
CA GLU A 887 32.03 -6.02 -36.99
C GLU A 887 31.02 -6.78 -36.10
N GLY A 888 31.50 -7.33 -34.98
CA GLY A 888 30.64 -8.00 -34.00
C GLY A 888 29.64 -7.04 -33.33
N LEU A 889 30.01 -5.78 -33.16
CA LEU A 889 29.09 -4.74 -32.68
C LEU A 889 28.05 -4.36 -33.76
N LEU A 890 28.46 -4.19 -35.02
CA LEU A 890 27.54 -3.94 -36.13
C LEU A 890 26.54 -5.11 -36.32
N VAL A 891 26.99 -6.36 -36.17
CA VAL A 891 26.12 -7.54 -36.17
C VAL A 891 25.05 -7.47 -35.08
N LEU A 892 25.44 -7.15 -33.84
CA LEU A 892 24.49 -7.04 -32.73
C LEU A 892 23.48 -5.89 -32.95
N GLN A 893 23.91 -4.78 -33.55
CA GLN A 893 23.04 -3.65 -33.86
C GLN A 893 22.10 -3.94 -35.05
N GLY A 894 22.50 -4.75 -36.03
CA GLY A 894 21.57 -5.26 -37.05
C GLY A 894 20.49 -6.18 -36.48
N MET A 895 20.85 -7.03 -35.50
CA MET A 895 19.87 -7.84 -34.75
C MET A 895 18.95 -7.00 -33.84
N GLU A 896 19.39 -5.81 -33.45
CA GLU A 896 18.62 -4.86 -32.65
C GLU A 896 17.43 -4.30 -33.44
N ASP A 897 17.67 -3.84 -34.68
CA ASP A 897 16.62 -3.32 -35.56
C ASP A 897 15.51 -4.34 -35.80
N GLU A 898 15.85 -5.60 -36.10
CA GLU A 898 14.85 -6.66 -36.32
C GLU A 898 14.07 -7.02 -35.04
N PHE A 899 14.74 -7.01 -33.88
CA PHE A 899 14.06 -7.23 -32.60
C PHE A 899 13.04 -6.12 -32.30
N PHE A 900 13.35 -4.85 -32.59
CA PHE A 900 12.44 -3.74 -32.29
C PHE A 900 11.36 -3.51 -33.35
N LEU A 901 11.70 -3.57 -34.63
CA LEU A 901 10.75 -3.33 -35.72
C LEU A 901 9.70 -4.45 -35.83
N GLN A 902 10.08 -5.70 -35.50
CA GLN A 902 9.20 -6.85 -35.68
C GLN A 902 9.03 -7.68 -34.40
N GLY A 903 10.13 -8.10 -33.73
CA GLY A 903 10.05 -9.04 -32.60
C GLY A 903 9.20 -8.56 -31.41
N ALA A 904 9.40 -7.33 -30.93
CA ALA A 904 8.64 -6.75 -29.83
C ALA A 904 7.17 -6.49 -30.21
N VAL A 905 6.93 -5.99 -31.42
CA VAL A 905 5.60 -5.75 -32.00
C VAL A 905 4.81 -7.05 -32.12
N ASP A 906 5.41 -8.12 -32.66
CA ASP A 906 4.78 -9.43 -32.83
C ASP A 906 4.42 -10.10 -31.51
N ILE A 907 5.26 -9.97 -30.48
CA ILE A 907 4.96 -10.52 -29.14
C ILE A 907 3.82 -9.74 -28.48
N LEU A 908 3.92 -8.42 -28.44
CA LEU A 908 3.05 -7.56 -27.62
C LEU A 908 1.75 -7.18 -28.30
N GLY A 909 1.67 -7.25 -29.64
CA GLY A 909 0.48 -6.92 -30.40
C GLY A 909 0.17 -5.41 -30.40
N ALA A 910 1.20 -4.58 -30.44
CA ALA A 910 1.10 -3.12 -30.53
C ALA A 910 2.21 -2.54 -31.41
N ASN A 911 1.90 -1.49 -32.18
CA ASN A 911 2.88 -0.80 -33.02
C ASN A 911 3.75 0.18 -32.21
N THR A 912 4.77 0.76 -32.85
CA THR A 912 5.65 1.77 -32.23
C THR A 912 4.94 3.10 -31.90
N SER A 913 3.70 3.31 -32.34
CA SER A 913 2.84 4.42 -31.91
C SER A 913 2.01 4.11 -30.64
N GLY A 914 2.09 2.88 -30.11
CA GLY A 914 1.32 2.42 -28.96
C GLY A 914 -0.12 1.99 -29.29
N GLU A 915 -0.46 1.81 -30.56
CA GLU A 915 -1.77 1.37 -31.02
C GLU A 915 -1.84 -0.17 -31.07
N ALA A 916 -2.97 -0.75 -30.66
CA ALA A 916 -3.13 -2.19 -30.59
C ALA A 916 -3.31 -2.84 -31.98
N GLN A 917 -2.35 -3.70 -32.35
CA GLN A 917 -2.30 -4.45 -33.60
C GLN A 917 -2.07 -5.95 -33.28
N PRO A 918 -3.11 -6.68 -32.81
CA PRO A 918 -2.94 -8.02 -32.22
C PRO A 918 -2.57 -9.08 -33.27
N THR A 919 -1.30 -9.47 -33.30
CA THR A 919 -0.71 -10.42 -34.26
C THR A 919 -1.13 -11.89 -34.01
N ARG A 920 -0.62 -12.83 -34.82
CA ARG A 920 -0.82 -14.27 -34.59
C ARG A 920 -0.11 -14.75 -33.31
N LEU A 921 1.12 -14.32 -33.07
CA LEU A 921 1.94 -14.72 -31.92
C LEU A 921 1.33 -14.19 -30.62
N HIS A 922 1.00 -12.89 -30.57
CA HIS A 922 0.27 -12.26 -29.46
C HIS A 922 -0.97 -13.06 -29.04
N ARG A 923 -1.83 -13.46 -30.00
CA ARG A 923 -3.03 -14.27 -29.72
C ARG A 923 -2.68 -15.64 -29.13
N GLN A 924 -1.70 -16.34 -29.69
CA GLN A 924 -1.24 -17.64 -29.18
C GLN A 924 -0.70 -17.57 -27.74
N ILE A 925 -0.01 -16.47 -27.38
CA ILE A 925 0.49 -16.24 -26.03
C ILE A 925 -0.67 -16.02 -25.06
N ILE A 926 -1.64 -15.17 -25.43
CA ILE A 926 -2.85 -14.89 -24.62
C ILE A 926 -3.68 -16.16 -24.41
N GLU A 927 -3.92 -16.94 -25.46
CA GLU A 927 -4.59 -18.25 -25.37
C GLU A 927 -3.87 -19.20 -24.40
N GLY A 928 -2.54 -19.14 -24.35
CA GLY A 928 -1.72 -19.92 -23.41
C GLY A 928 -2.05 -19.57 -21.96
N GLY A 929 -1.94 -18.28 -21.61
CA GLY A 929 -2.28 -17.80 -20.27
C GLY A 929 -3.74 -18.07 -19.88
N GLN A 930 -4.67 -17.84 -20.82
CA GLN A 930 -6.09 -18.15 -20.62
C GLN A 930 -6.34 -19.65 -20.41
N ARG A 931 -5.63 -20.55 -21.12
CA ARG A 931 -5.73 -22.00 -20.90
C ARG A 931 -5.23 -22.40 -19.51
N TRP A 932 -4.09 -21.88 -19.06
CA TRP A 932 -3.59 -22.13 -17.70
C TRP A 932 -4.51 -21.56 -16.60
N SER A 933 -5.27 -20.50 -16.87
CA SER A 933 -6.25 -19.96 -15.92
C SER A 933 -7.34 -20.98 -15.53
N LEU A 934 -7.63 -21.94 -16.42
CA LEU A 934 -8.57 -23.03 -16.16
C LEU A 934 -8.07 -23.95 -15.03
N HIS A 935 -6.76 -24.09 -14.83
CA HIS A 935 -6.20 -24.93 -13.77
C HIS A 935 -6.36 -24.30 -12.38
N ILE A 936 -6.47 -22.97 -12.33
CA ILE A 936 -6.67 -22.18 -11.09
C ILE A 936 -8.17 -21.98 -10.83
N THR A 937 -8.97 -21.73 -11.87
CA THR A 937 -10.43 -21.55 -11.77
C THR A 937 -11.23 -22.86 -11.74
N GLU A 938 -10.61 -24.01 -12.03
CA GLU A 938 -11.18 -25.36 -11.90
C GLU A 938 -11.85 -25.59 -10.55
N THR A 939 -11.13 -25.39 -9.44
CA THR A 939 -11.63 -25.66 -8.10
C THR A 939 -12.87 -24.82 -7.75
N PRO A 940 -12.85 -23.47 -7.83
CA PRO A 940 -14.05 -22.68 -7.53
C PRO A 940 -15.19 -22.89 -8.54
N LEU A 941 -14.91 -23.22 -9.80
CA LEU A 941 -15.95 -23.55 -10.78
C LEU A 941 -16.65 -24.87 -10.45
N ALA A 942 -15.90 -25.94 -10.15
CA ALA A 942 -16.45 -27.24 -9.78
C ALA A 942 -17.27 -27.16 -8.47
N TRP A 943 -16.81 -26.38 -7.49
CA TRP A 943 -17.57 -26.09 -6.27
C TRP A 943 -18.82 -25.25 -6.55
N GLY A 944 -18.77 -24.27 -7.45
CA GLY A 944 -19.94 -23.48 -7.86
C GLY A 944 -21.02 -24.33 -8.56
N ILE A 945 -20.61 -25.22 -9.47
CA ILE A 945 -21.51 -26.20 -10.11
C ILE A 945 -22.11 -27.14 -9.06
N HIS A 946 -21.32 -27.61 -8.09
CA HIS A 946 -21.83 -28.47 -7.04
C HIS A 946 -22.81 -27.77 -6.09
N ALA A 947 -22.53 -26.54 -5.70
CA ALA A 947 -23.44 -25.73 -4.88
C ALA A 947 -24.78 -25.50 -5.60
N LEU A 948 -24.75 -25.21 -6.91
CA LEU A 948 -25.96 -25.11 -7.73
C LEU A 948 -26.71 -26.45 -7.82
N TYR A 949 -26.00 -27.57 -7.98
CA TYR A 949 -26.60 -28.91 -7.94
C TYR A 949 -27.30 -29.21 -6.61
N ILE A 950 -26.69 -28.86 -5.47
CA ILE A 950 -27.33 -28.99 -4.14
C ILE A 950 -28.56 -28.09 -4.04
N VAL A 951 -28.45 -26.81 -4.44
CA VAL A 951 -29.57 -25.85 -4.39
C VAL A 951 -30.76 -26.32 -5.26
N ILE A 952 -30.51 -26.91 -6.43
CA ILE A 952 -31.57 -27.47 -7.28
C ILE A 952 -32.15 -28.75 -6.66
N THR A 953 -31.33 -29.73 -6.31
CA THR A 953 -31.80 -31.07 -5.94
C THR A 953 -32.32 -31.19 -4.50
N VAL A 954 -31.69 -30.49 -3.55
CA VAL A 954 -32.10 -30.45 -2.15
C VAL A 954 -33.02 -29.27 -1.88
N GLY A 955 -32.78 -28.10 -2.49
CA GLY A 955 -33.65 -26.94 -2.32
C GLY A 955 -35.09 -27.13 -2.83
N TRP A 956 -35.31 -28.09 -3.75
CA TRP A 956 -36.65 -28.52 -4.18
C TRP A 956 -37.55 -29.00 -3.02
N LEU A 957 -36.94 -29.50 -1.95
CA LEU A 957 -37.62 -29.93 -0.71
C LEU A 957 -38.42 -28.78 -0.06
N ILE A 958 -37.96 -27.53 -0.20
CA ILE A 958 -38.54 -26.37 0.47
C ILE A 958 -39.94 -26.02 -0.08
N PRO A 959 -40.15 -25.82 -1.40
CA PRO A 959 -41.48 -25.59 -1.96
C PRO A 959 -42.33 -26.86 -2.17
N PHE A 960 -41.74 -28.05 -2.36
CA PHE A 960 -42.49 -29.24 -2.81
C PHE A 960 -42.51 -30.43 -1.84
N GLY A 961 -41.77 -30.40 -0.73
CA GLY A 961 -41.79 -31.48 0.28
C GLY A 961 -41.06 -32.77 -0.12
N TYR A 962 -40.36 -32.79 -1.27
CA TYR A 962 -39.44 -33.86 -1.67
C TYR A 962 -38.22 -33.29 -2.40
N SER A 963 -37.07 -33.95 -2.24
CA SER A 963 -35.85 -33.67 -3.02
C SER A 963 -35.88 -34.35 -4.39
N ILE A 964 -35.08 -33.88 -5.34
CA ILE A 964 -34.83 -34.54 -6.64
C ILE A 964 -33.39 -35.12 -6.67
N PRO A 965 -33.10 -36.22 -5.96
CA PRO A 965 -31.82 -36.91 -6.03
C PRO A 965 -31.64 -37.57 -7.42
N LEU A 966 -30.49 -37.37 -8.04
CA LEU A 966 -30.27 -37.61 -9.47
C LEU A 966 -30.34 -39.09 -9.86
N ALA A 967 -29.61 -39.97 -9.18
CA ALA A 967 -29.54 -41.39 -9.52
C ALA A 967 -30.90 -42.07 -9.28
N GLN A 968 -31.57 -41.77 -8.17
CA GLN A 968 -32.94 -42.22 -7.92
C GLN A 968 -33.95 -41.68 -8.94
N THR A 969 -33.80 -40.43 -9.41
CA THR A 969 -34.74 -39.85 -10.39
C THR A 969 -34.56 -40.52 -11.76
N LEU A 970 -33.33 -40.76 -12.18
CA LEU A 970 -33.01 -41.54 -13.38
C LEU A 970 -33.52 -42.99 -13.26
N MET A 971 -33.31 -43.65 -12.11
CA MET A 971 -33.79 -45.01 -11.85
C MET A 971 -35.32 -45.12 -11.83
N LYS A 972 -36.03 -44.13 -11.27
CA LYS A 972 -37.50 -44.04 -11.36
C LYS A 972 -37.96 -43.88 -12.82
N GLY A 973 -37.24 -43.07 -13.60
CA GLY A 973 -37.48 -42.90 -15.04
C GLY A 973 -37.27 -44.18 -15.84
N THR A 974 -36.18 -44.92 -15.62
CA THR A 974 -35.92 -46.19 -16.33
C THR A 974 -36.89 -47.30 -15.92
N LEU A 975 -37.22 -47.43 -14.63
CA LEU A 975 -38.25 -48.37 -14.15
C LEU A 975 -39.61 -48.07 -14.79
N MET A 976 -39.99 -46.79 -14.90
CA MET A 976 -41.22 -46.36 -15.56
C MET A 976 -41.20 -46.66 -17.07
N LEU A 977 -40.10 -46.38 -17.77
CA LEU A 977 -39.93 -46.71 -19.20
C LEU A 977 -39.97 -48.23 -19.45
N CYS A 978 -39.57 -49.05 -18.48
CA CYS A 978 -39.61 -50.51 -18.56
C CYS A 978 -40.94 -51.12 -18.05
N ASN A 979 -41.94 -50.30 -17.69
CA ASN A 979 -43.20 -50.73 -17.05
C ASN A 979 -43.01 -51.62 -15.79
N LEU A 980 -41.89 -51.47 -15.07
CA LEU A 980 -41.58 -52.27 -13.88
C LEU A 980 -42.22 -51.64 -12.61
N PRO A 981 -43.08 -52.37 -11.87
CA PRO A 981 -43.68 -51.83 -10.66
C PRO A 981 -42.64 -51.51 -9.59
N ALA A 982 -42.58 -50.25 -9.14
CA ALA A 982 -41.63 -49.80 -8.11
C ALA A 982 -41.78 -50.53 -6.74
N THR A 983 -42.86 -51.30 -6.55
CA THR A 983 -43.17 -52.09 -5.36
C THR A 983 -42.40 -53.41 -5.24
N THR A 984 -41.79 -53.92 -6.32
CA THR A 984 -41.06 -55.21 -6.30
C THR A 984 -39.83 -55.16 -5.38
N LEU A 985 -39.39 -56.33 -4.90
CA LEU A 985 -38.18 -56.42 -4.05
C LEU A 985 -36.93 -55.91 -4.79
N LEU A 986 -36.81 -56.24 -6.08
CA LEU A 986 -35.70 -55.81 -6.94
C LEU A 986 -35.67 -54.30 -7.12
N SER A 987 -36.81 -53.69 -7.47
CA SER A 987 -36.89 -52.22 -7.64
C SER A 987 -36.65 -51.47 -6.32
N LYS A 988 -37.07 -52.04 -5.18
CA LYS A 988 -36.76 -51.48 -3.86
C LYS A 988 -35.26 -51.53 -3.53
N SER A 989 -34.57 -52.63 -3.83
CA SER A 989 -33.11 -52.70 -3.67
C SER A 989 -32.44 -51.64 -4.53
N LEU A 990 -32.68 -51.66 -5.85
CA LEU A 990 -32.07 -50.73 -6.80
C LEU A 990 -32.30 -49.25 -6.43
N LEU A 991 -33.50 -48.89 -5.97
CA LEU A 991 -33.78 -47.53 -5.50
C LEU A 991 -33.06 -47.19 -4.19
N THR A 992 -32.82 -48.15 -3.31
CA THR A 992 -32.04 -48.00 -2.07
C THR A 992 -30.55 -47.85 -2.38
N ASP A 993 -30.03 -48.66 -3.30
CA ASP A 993 -28.65 -48.59 -3.80
C ASP A 993 -28.39 -47.23 -4.47
N CYS A 994 -29.37 -46.68 -5.21
CA CYS A 994 -29.30 -45.32 -5.73
C CYS A 994 -29.22 -44.24 -4.65
N VAL A 995 -29.73 -44.44 -3.42
CA VAL A 995 -29.54 -43.48 -2.31
C VAL A 995 -28.06 -43.35 -1.97
N LEU A 996 -27.32 -44.48 -1.93
CA LEU A 996 -25.88 -44.48 -1.67
C LEU A 996 -25.09 -43.80 -2.81
N ILE A 997 -25.53 -43.98 -4.06
CA ILE A 997 -24.95 -43.28 -5.21
C ILE A 997 -25.20 -41.77 -5.11
N ASP A 998 -26.42 -41.33 -4.78
CA ASP A 998 -26.75 -39.92 -4.62
C ASP A 998 -25.99 -39.27 -3.45
N ILE A 999 -25.84 -39.97 -2.31
CA ILE A 999 -24.96 -39.56 -1.20
C ILE A 999 -23.50 -39.43 -1.68
N GLY A 1000 -23.02 -40.39 -2.48
CA GLY A 1000 -21.70 -40.31 -3.12
C GLY A 1000 -21.54 -39.09 -4.04
N ILE A 1001 -22.57 -38.73 -4.80
CA ILE A 1001 -22.59 -37.52 -5.63
C ILE A 1001 -22.59 -36.25 -4.75
N TYR A 1002 -23.29 -36.22 -3.62
CA TYR A 1002 -23.26 -35.09 -2.68
C TYR A 1002 -21.90 -34.93 -1.96
N ILE A 1003 -21.20 -36.02 -1.64
CA ILE A 1003 -19.90 -35.98 -0.96
C ILE A 1003 -18.76 -35.68 -1.95
N PHE A 1004 -18.72 -36.39 -3.09
CA PHE A 1004 -17.61 -36.33 -4.05
C PHE A 1004 -17.90 -35.48 -5.29
N GLY A 1005 -19.07 -34.86 -5.37
CA GLY A 1005 -19.51 -34.05 -6.51
C GLY A 1005 -18.53 -32.99 -6.99
N PRO A 1006 -17.86 -32.18 -6.14
CA PRO A 1006 -16.86 -31.22 -6.59
C PRO A 1006 -15.66 -31.87 -7.29
N TRP A 1007 -15.32 -33.12 -6.93
CA TRP A 1007 -14.29 -33.91 -7.61
C TRP A 1007 -14.81 -34.50 -8.93
N LEU A 1008 -16.05 -35.02 -8.96
CA LEU A 1008 -16.71 -35.51 -10.17
C LEU A 1008 -16.86 -34.39 -11.23
N TRP A 1009 -17.32 -33.20 -10.83
CA TRP A 1009 -17.38 -32.03 -11.71
C TRP A 1009 -16.00 -31.59 -12.17
N THR A 1010 -14.97 -31.71 -11.33
CA THR A 1010 -13.58 -31.46 -11.73
C THR A 1010 -13.12 -32.41 -12.84
N LEU A 1011 -13.44 -33.72 -12.73
CA LEU A 1011 -13.16 -34.69 -13.79
C LEU A 1011 -13.94 -34.37 -15.08
N GLY A 1012 -15.23 -34.04 -14.98
CA GLY A 1012 -16.05 -33.65 -16.12
C GLY A 1012 -15.53 -32.39 -16.83
N LEU A 1013 -15.17 -31.35 -16.08
CA LEU A 1013 -14.54 -30.14 -16.60
C LEU A 1013 -13.21 -30.45 -17.31
N ARG A 1014 -12.36 -31.31 -16.74
CA ARG A 1014 -11.09 -31.73 -17.37
C ARG A 1014 -11.33 -32.52 -18.66
N LEU A 1015 -12.31 -33.41 -18.69
CA LEU A 1015 -12.69 -34.18 -19.88
C LEU A 1015 -13.14 -33.25 -21.01
N LEU A 1016 -14.09 -32.36 -20.74
CA LEU A 1016 -14.59 -31.36 -21.70
C LEU A 1016 -13.48 -30.42 -22.20
N GLN A 1017 -12.56 -30.02 -21.33
CA GLN A 1017 -11.44 -29.13 -21.64
C GLN A 1017 -10.21 -29.86 -22.21
N ARG A 1018 -10.27 -31.19 -22.41
CA ARG A 1018 -9.16 -32.04 -22.86
C ARG A 1018 -7.88 -31.85 -22.03
N ARG A 1019 -8.01 -31.87 -20.70
CA ARG A 1019 -6.93 -31.76 -19.71
C ARG A 1019 -6.70 -33.07 -18.96
N GLN A 1020 -5.52 -33.21 -18.34
CA GLN A 1020 -5.12 -34.40 -17.58
C GLN A 1020 -6.11 -34.73 -16.45
N LEU A 1021 -6.85 -35.83 -16.56
CA LEU A 1021 -7.92 -36.20 -15.62
C LEU A 1021 -7.42 -36.39 -14.19
N LEU A 1022 -6.25 -37.02 -13.99
CA LEU A 1022 -5.73 -37.43 -12.69
C LEU A 1022 -4.69 -36.46 -12.06
N ALA A 1023 -4.63 -35.22 -12.55
CA ALA A 1023 -3.88 -34.15 -11.91
C ALA A 1023 -4.36 -33.90 -10.47
N ARG A 1024 -3.49 -33.47 -9.54
CA ARG A 1024 -3.92 -33.10 -8.17
C ARG A 1024 -4.95 -31.96 -8.21
N THR A 1025 -5.85 -31.92 -7.24
CA THR A 1025 -6.86 -30.86 -7.04
C THR A 1025 -6.44 -29.94 -5.90
N GLY A 1026 -6.94 -28.70 -5.87
CA GLY A 1026 -6.59 -27.70 -4.85
C GLY A 1026 -5.70 -26.58 -5.40
N LYS A 1027 -4.85 -26.01 -4.53
CA LYS A 1027 -3.91 -24.93 -4.87
C LYS A 1027 -2.95 -25.37 -5.97
N ARG A 1028 -2.61 -24.46 -6.89
CA ARG A 1028 -1.65 -24.71 -7.98
C ARG A 1028 -0.25 -24.26 -7.59
N THR A 1029 0.75 -24.98 -8.09
CA THR A 1029 2.17 -24.61 -7.99
C THR A 1029 2.70 -24.36 -9.39
N LEU A 1030 3.35 -23.21 -9.59
CA LEU A 1030 4.07 -22.79 -10.78
C LEU A 1030 5.56 -22.74 -10.46
N VAL A 1031 6.39 -23.34 -11.31
CA VAL A 1031 7.85 -23.16 -11.28
C VAL A 1031 8.31 -22.53 -12.60
N ILE A 1032 9.11 -21.47 -12.50
CA ILE A 1032 9.65 -20.73 -13.64
C ILE A 1032 11.15 -21.03 -13.76
N GLY A 1033 11.54 -21.66 -14.87
CA GLY A 1033 12.93 -21.96 -15.22
C GLY A 1033 13.41 -21.12 -16.39
N ASP A 1034 14.15 -20.05 -16.12
CA ASP A 1034 14.86 -19.25 -17.12
C ASP A 1034 16.16 -18.71 -16.49
N VAL A 1035 16.99 -18.00 -17.24
CA VAL A 1035 18.22 -17.35 -16.77
C VAL A 1035 17.93 -16.48 -15.54
N PRO A 1036 18.87 -16.35 -14.57
CA PRO A 1036 18.58 -15.84 -13.22
C PRO A 1036 17.75 -14.55 -13.18
N TRP A 1037 18.14 -13.51 -13.93
CA TRP A 1037 17.48 -12.21 -13.93
C TRP A 1037 16.03 -12.26 -14.44
N VAL A 1038 15.75 -13.13 -15.43
CA VAL A 1038 14.40 -13.33 -15.98
C VAL A 1038 13.52 -14.07 -14.97
N GLN A 1039 13.97 -15.20 -14.42
CA GLN A 1039 13.14 -15.96 -13.47
C GLN A 1039 12.93 -15.20 -12.15
N GLN A 1040 13.92 -14.43 -11.66
CA GLN A 1040 13.77 -13.58 -10.47
C GLN A 1040 12.70 -12.50 -10.68
N THR A 1041 12.78 -11.79 -11.81
CA THR A 1041 11.81 -10.76 -12.22
C THR A 1041 10.41 -11.35 -12.39
N LEU A 1042 10.28 -12.47 -13.10
CA LEU A 1042 8.99 -13.13 -13.32
C LEU A 1042 8.39 -13.69 -12.03
N ARG A 1043 9.18 -14.26 -11.12
CA ARG A 1043 8.71 -14.74 -9.81
C ARG A 1043 8.08 -13.60 -9.00
N ILE A 1044 8.70 -12.42 -8.97
CA ILE A 1044 8.11 -11.24 -8.32
C ILE A 1044 6.88 -10.72 -9.08
N TYR A 1045 6.93 -10.66 -10.42
CA TYR A 1045 5.81 -10.22 -11.25
C TYR A 1045 4.55 -11.07 -11.00
N VAL A 1046 4.65 -12.40 -11.11
CA VAL A 1046 3.51 -13.31 -10.90
C VAL A 1046 3.07 -13.33 -9.43
N SER A 1047 3.98 -13.17 -8.48
CA SER A 1047 3.63 -13.05 -7.05
C SER A 1047 2.78 -11.81 -6.79
N LYS A 1048 3.20 -10.65 -7.32
CA LYS A 1048 2.44 -9.39 -7.24
C LYS A 1048 1.07 -9.54 -7.95
N LEU A 1049 1.00 -10.22 -9.11
CA LEU A 1049 -0.26 -10.54 -9.83
C LEU A 1049 -1.30 -11.33 -9.01
N PHE A 1050 -0.87 -12.25 -8.14
CA PHE A 1050 -1.77 -13.11 -7.36
C PHE A 1050 -1.95 -12.69 -5.88
N SER A 1051 -1.25 -11.64 -5.44
CA SER A 1051 -1.20 -11.18 -4.04
C SER A 1051 -2.55 -10.80 -3.38
N LEU A 1052 -3.56 -10.37 -4.17
CA LEU A 1052 -4.92 -10.06 -3.70
C LEU A 1052 -5.95 -11.17 -3.98
N SER A 1053 -5.53 -12.30 -4.56
CA SER A 1053 -6.40 -13.45 -4.86
C SER A 1053 -7.04 -14.05 -3.59
N TYR A 1054 -8.05 -14.90 -3.78
CA TYR A 1054 -8.63 -15.71 -2.71
C TYR A 1054 -7.84 -17.02 -2.60
N GLY A 1055 -7.75 -17.63 -1.42
CA GLY A 1055 -6.91 -18.84 -1.21
C GLY A 1055 -7.19 -19.98 -2.20
N ILE A 1056 -8.46 -20.21 -2.53
CA ILE A 1056 -8.94 -21.20 -3.52
C ILE A 1056 -8.50 -20.90 -4.97
N THR A 1057 -8.14 -19.65 -5.26
CA THR A 1057 -7.59 -19.15 -6.55
C THR A 1057 -6.11 -18.77 -6.46
N SER A 1058 -5.45 -19.05 -5.33
CA SER A 1058 -4.05 -18.65 -5.12
C SER A 1058 -3.08 -19.58 -5.87
N LEU A 1059 -1.96 -18.99 -6.29
CA LEU A 1059 -0.88 -19.67 -6.98
C LEU A 1059 0.35 -19.67 -6.06
N GLU A 1060 1.01 -20.82 -5.92
CA GLU A 1060 2.35 -20.89 -5.35
C GLU A 1060 3.38 -20.75 -6.46
N ILE A 1061 4.40 -19.92 -6.26
CA ILE A 1061 5.22 -19.40 -7.36
C ILE A 1061 6.69 -19.50 -6.98
N HIS A 1062 7.39 -20.39 -7.68
CA HIS A 1062 8.80 -20.70 -7.48
C HIS A 1062 9.61 -20.37 -8.74
N GLY A 1063 10.92 -20.19 -8.60
CA GLY A 1063 11.80 -19.90 -9.73
C GLY A 1063 13.26 -20.19 -9.39
N ALA A 1064 13.99 -20.75 -10.36
CA ALA A 1064 15.37 -21.20 -10.23
C ALA A 1064 16.07 -21.26 -11.61
N ASN A 1065 17.40 -21.33 -11.64
CA ASN A 1065 18.15 -21.50 -12.89
C ASN A 1065 17.97 -22.94 -13.44
N PRO A 1066 17.37 -23.15 -14.63
CA PRO A 1066 17.16 -24.47 -15.21
C PRO A 1066 18.46 -25.16 -15.67
N GLN A 1067 19.55 -24.41 -15.87
CA GLN A 1067 20.85 -24.96 -16.27
C GLN A 1067 21.64 -25.58 -15.10
N ASP A 1068 21.16 -25.42 -13.87
CA ASP A 1068 21.93 -25.63 -12.64
C ASP A 1068 21.00 -26.05 -11.46
N HIS A 1069 20.64 -25.14 -10.56
CA HIS A 1069 20.01 -25.50 -9.28
C HIS A 1069 18.55 -26.02 -9.35
N LEU A 1070 17.80 -25.83 -10.45
CA LEU A 1070 16.35 -26.07 -10.47
C LEU A 1070 15.96 -27.52 -10.12
N VAL A 1071 16.70 -28.52 -10.62
CA VAL A 1071 16.44 -29.94 -10.33
C VAL A 1071 16.62 -30.23 -8.84
N HIS A 1072 17.70 -29.71 -8.23
CA HIS A 1072 17.98 -29.90 -6.81
C HIS A 1072 16.96 -29.17 -5.92
N GLN A 1073 16.67 -27.90 -6.24
CA GLN A 1073 15.76 -27.06 -5.44
C GLN A 1073 14.29 -27.46 -5.55
N PHE A 1074 13.82 -27.90 -6.73
CA PHE A 1074 12.40 -28.12 -6.99
C PHE A 1074 12.02 -29.44 -7.67
N GLY A 1075 12.98 -30.21 -8.21
CA GLY A 1075 12.69 -31.50 -8.86
C GLY A 1075 11.95 -32.46 -7.93
N HIS A 1076 12.37 -32.54 -6.67
CA HIS A 1076 11.71 -33.35 -5.63
C HIS A 1076 10.29 -32.87 -5.23
N GLN A 1077 9.84 -31.71 -5.72
CA GLN A 1077 8.52 -31.12 -5.47
C GLN A 1077 7.59 -31.17 -6.70
N VAL A 1078 8.08 -31.64 -7.85
CA VAL A 1078 7.28 -31.78 -9.07
C VAL A 1078 6.25 -32.89 -8.87
N VAL A 1079 4.97 -32.58 -9.10
CA VAL A 1079 3.85 -33.52 -8.91
C VAL A 1079 2.80 -33.36 -10.01
N ARG A 1080 1.85 -34.29 -10.04
CA ARG A 1080 0.75 -34.33 -11.01
C ARG A 1080 -0.03 -33.00 -11.06
N GLY A 1081 0.09 -32.25 -12.16
CA GLY A 1081 -0.54 -30.95 -12.31
C GLY A 1081 0.17 -29.77 -11.61
N THR A 1082 1.46 -29.89 -11.32
CA THR A 1082 2.38 -28.74 -11.21
C THR A 1082 2.51 -28.10 -12.60
N LEU A 1083 2.53 -26.77 -12.66
CA LEU A 1083 2.75 -26.00 -13.89
C LEU A 1083 4.25 -25.66 -13.99
N LEU A 1084 4.88 -25.98 -15.12
CA LEU A 1084 6.30 -25.73 -15.37
C LEU A 1084 6.44 -24.85 -16.60
N PHE A 1085 7.09 -23.70 -16.44
CA PHE A 1085 7.33 -22.73 -17.51
C PHE A 1085 8.83 -22.60 -17.73
N PHE A 1086 9.33 -23.05 -18.88
CA PHE A 1086 10.76 -23.06 -19.20
C PHE A 1086 11.08 -22.12 -20.37
N GLY A 1087 12.07 -21.26 -20.17
CA GLY A 1087 12.67 -20.45 -21.22
C GLY A 1087 13.96 -21.09 -21.75
N PHE A 1088 14.06 -21.21 -23.07
CA PHE A 1088 15.18 -21.83 -23.78
C PHE A 1088 16.01 -20.79 -24.54
N PRO A 1089 17.35 -20.81 -24.45
CA PRO A 1089 18.23 -20.07 -25.35
C PRO A 1089 18.18 -20.65 -26.78
N ASP A 1090 18.67 -19.89 -27.76
CA ASP A 1090 18.72 -20.33 -29.17
C ASP A 1090 20.08 -20.98 -29.49
N GLY A 1091 20.18 -22.29 -29.32
CA GLY A 1091 21.44 -23.03 -29.43
C GLY A 1091 22.04 -23.16 -30.83
N ARG A 1092 21.38 -22.65 -31.87
CA ARG A 1092 21.72 -22.93 -33.28
C ARG A 1092 23.04 -22.31 -33.78
N CYS A 1093 23.49 -21.19 -33.22
CA CYS A 1093 24.63 -20.41 -33.74
C CYS A 1093 25.94 -20.54 -32.93
N SER A 1094 25.95 -21.26 -31.80
CA SER A 1094 27.13 -21.37 -30.93
C SER A 1094 27.11 -22.67 -30.12
N GLU A 1095 28.25 -23.36 -30.04
CA GLU A 1095 28.38 -24.59 -29.24
C GLU A 1095 28.04 -24.37 -27.76
N LYS A 1096 28.46 -23.21 -27.21
CA LYS A 1096 28.13 -22.80 -25.84
C LYS A 1096 26.62 -22.67 -25.66
N GLN A 1097 25.94 -21.99 -26.57
CA GLN A 1097 24.47 -21.85 -26.52
C GLN A 1097 23.75 -23.18 -26.78
N ALA A 1098 24.28 -24.06 -27.63
CA ALA A 1098 23.77 -25.42 -27.82
C ALA A 1098 23.87 -26.25 -26.53
N ASN A 1099 24.96 -26.11 -25.78
CA ASN A 1099 25.16 -26.82 -24.51
C ASN A 1099 24.28 -26.22 -23.39
N GLU A 1100 24.06 -24.90 -23.38
CA GLU A 1100 23.07 -24.25 -22.53
C GLU A 1100 21.63 -24.69 -22.85
N GLU A 1101 21.23 -24.78 -24.12
CA GLU A 1101 19.91 -25.28 -24.56
C GLU A 1101 19.71 -26.74 -24.17
N LYS A 1102 20.71 -27.61 -24.42
CA LYS A 1102 20.70 -29.04 -24.01
C LYS A 1102 20.54 -29.19 -22.49
N SER A 1103 21.15 -28.32 -21.69
CA SER A 1103 21.01 -28.35 -20.22
C SER A 1103 19.58 -28.05 -19.78
N VAL A 1104 18.97 -26.97 -20.29
CA VAL A 1104 17.55 -26.65 -20.05
C VAL A 1104 16.64 -27.78 -20.53
N LEU A 1105 16.91 -28.36 -21.69
CA LEU A 1105 16.16 -29.49 -22.23
C LEU A 1105 16.27 -30.75 -21.36
N MET A 1106 17.44 -31.05 -20.80
CA MET A 1106 17.62 -32.15 -19.86
C MET A 1106 16.79 -31.93 -18.60
N THR A 1107 16.90 -30.76 -17.97
CA THR A 1107 16.12 -30.37 -16.78
C THR A 1107 14.61 -30.44 -17.04
N ALA A 1108 14.13 -29.91 -18.17
CA ALA A 1108 12.72 -29.95 -18.54
C ALA A 1108 12.22 -31.38 -18.79
N ARG A 1109 13.03 -32.24 -19.45
CA ARG A 1109 12.73 -33.66 -19.67
C ARG A 1109 12.72 -34.46 -18.36
N GLN A 1110 13.68 -34.24 -17.47
CA GLN A 1110 13.72 -34.87 -16.14
C GLN A 1110 12.45 -34.53 -15.34
N ALA A 1111 12.07 -33.26 -15.28
CA ALA A 1111 10.85 -32.83 -14.60
C ALA A 1111 9.57 -33.41 -15.24
N ASN A 1112 9.50 -33.48 -16.58
CA ASN A 1112 8.39 -34.10 -17.31
C ASN A 1112 8.30 -35.63 -17.11
N GLY A 1113 9.43 -36.28 -16.80
CA GLY A 1113 9.53 -37.71 -16.47
C GLY A 1113 8.97 -38.06 -15.09
N ILE A 1114 8.77 -37.08 -14.19
CA ILE A 1114 8.20 -37.29 -12.86
C ILE A 1114 6.68 -37.48 -12.98
N GLN A 1115 6.26 -38.73 -13.19
CA GLN A 1115 4.88 -39.11 -13.47
C GLN A 1115 4.34 -40.16 -12.49
N HIS A 1116 3.02 -40.10 -12.24
CA HIS A 1116 2.31 -41.08 -11.42
C HIS A 1116 0.89 -41.28 -12.00
N LEU A 1117 0.44 -42.53 -12.16
CA LEU A 1117 -0.75 -42.88 -12.98
C LEU A 1117 -0.73 -42.21 -14.37
N ARG A 1118 0.39 -42.33 -15.11
CA ARG A 1118 0.61 -41.74 -16.45
C ARG A 1118 0.26 -40.24 -16.55
N THR A 1119 0.43 -39.51 -15.44
CA THR A 1119 0.12 -38.09 -15.31
C THR A 1119 1.32 -37.40 -14.67
N GLY A 1120 1.80 -36.31 -15.27
CA GLY A 1120 2.99 -35.57 -14.83
C GLY A 1120 2.69 -34.11 -14.48
N PRO A 1121 3.68 -33.21 -14.51
CA PRO A 1121 3.43 -31.78 -14.62
C PRO A 1121 2.78 -31.41 -15.96
N GLU A 1122 2.46 -30.13 -16.15
CA GLU A 1122 2.21 -29.54 -17.47
C GLU A 1122 3.36 -28.58 -17.83
N VAL A 1123 4.10 -28.91 -18.88
CA VAL A 1123 5.29 -28.16 -19.32
C VAL A 1123 4.96 -27.25 -20.49
N ILE A 1124 5.22 -25.95 -20.35
CA ILE A 1124 5.28 -25.00 -21.46
C ILE A 1124 6.74 -24.61 -21.69
N ALA A 1125 7.18 -24.73 -22.94
CA ALA A 1125 8.47 -24.26 -23.42
C ALA A 1125 8.31 -22.96 -24.21
N VAL A 1126 9.22 -22.01 -24.00
CA VAL A 1126 9.29 -20.74 -24.74
C VAL A 1126 10.71 -20.55 -25.24
N GLY A 1127 10.90 -20.36 -26.55
CA GLY A 1127 12.23 -20.24 -27.15
C GLY A 1127 12.16 -20.06 -28.66
N THR A 1128 13.31 -19.99 -29.32
CA THR A 1128 13.41 -19.75 -30.76
C THR A 1128 13.46 -21.05 -31.57
N ASN A 1129 14.21 -22.05 -31.10
CA ASN A 1129 14.58 -23.22 -31.87
C ASN A 1129 13.35 -24.09 -32.23
N PRO A 1130 13.04 -24.30 -33.54
CA PRO A 1130 11.88 -25.11 -33.96
C PRO A 1130 11.89 -26.54 -33.41
N MET A 1131 13.08 -27.11 -33.16
CA MET A 1131 13.28 -28.45 -32.56
C MET A 1131 12.55 -28.62 -31.22
N LEU A 1132 12.24 -27.52 -30.51
CA LEU A 1132 11.47 -27.54 -29.26
C LEU A 1132 10.05 -28.11 -29.45
N ALA A 1133 9.46 -27.98 -30.64
CA ALA A 1133 8.12 -28.50 -30.97
C ALA A 1133 8.02 -30.03 -30.78
N ASP A 1134 9.06 -30.76 -31.18
CA ASP A 1134 9.08 -32.24 -31.21
C ASP A 1134 9.44 -32.87 -29.85
N GLN A 1135 9.66 -32.05 -28.80
CA GLN A 1135 10.12 -32.52 -27.49
C GLN A 1135 9.01 -33.09 -26.58
N GLY A 1136 7.76 -33.15 -27.06
CA GLY A 1136 6.63 -33.70 -26.29
C GLY A 1136 6.17 -32.82 -25.12
N PHE A 1137 6.45 -31.51 -25.16
CA PHE A 1137 5.92 -30.54 -24.21
C PHE A 1137 4.42 -30.26 -24.44
N ALA A 1138 3.70 -29.77 -23.43
CA ALA A 1138 2.25 -29.58 -23.50
C ALA A 1138 1.83 -28.36 -24.35
N ARG A 1139 2.69 -27.34 -24.42
CA ARG A 1139 2.67 -26.29 -25.45
C ARG A 1139 4.09 -25.77 -25.67
N VAL A 1140 4.39 -25.38 -26.90
CA VAL A 1140 5.61 -24.64 -27.24
C VAL A 1140 5.20 -23.29 -27.81
N ILE A 1141 5.88 -22.23 -27.39
CA ILE A 1141 5.74 -20.88 -27.95
C ILE A 1141 7.06 -20.57 -28.65
N LEU A 1142 7.06 -20.72 -29.98
CA LEU A 1142 8.19 -20.38 -30.84
C LEU A 1142 8.23 -18.86 -31.06
N LEU A 1143 9.38 -18.25 -30.83
CA LEU A 1143 9.58 -16.80 -30.95
C LEU A 1143 10.41 -16.47 -32.21
N PRO A 1144 10.08 -15.41 -32.97
CA PRO A 1144 10.86 -15.00 -34.13
C PRO A 1144 12.21 -14.41 -33.68
N SER A 1145 13.31 -14.91 -34.23
CA SER A 1145 14.65 -14.36 -34.05
C SER A 1145 15.51 -14.72 -35.26
N PRO A 1146 16.36 -13.81 -35.76
CA PRO A 1146 17.20 -14.10 -36.92
C PRO A 1146 18.27 -15.13 -36.55
N THR A 1147 18.38 -16.18 -37.35
CA THR A 1147 19.68 -16.82 -37.59
C THR A 1147 20.45 -15.93 -38.58
N GLN A 1148 21.76 -15.77 -38.39
CA GLN A 1148 22.59 -15.29 -39.49
C GLN A 1148 22.65 -16.39 -40.55
N GLN A 1149 22.71 -16.05 -41.84
CA GLN A 1149 22.99 -17.05 -42.90
C GLN A 1149 24.29 -17.82 -42.60
N ALA A 1150 25.30 -17.14 -42.03
CA ALA A 1150 26.54 -17.74 -41.55
C ALA A 1150 26.39 -18.80 -40.43
N CYS A 1151 25.23 -18.92 -39.77
CA CYS A 1151 24.95 -20.03 -38.83
C CYS A 1151 24.48 -21.31 -39.55
N GLU A 1152 24.07 -21.22 -40.81
CA GLU A 1152 23.52 -22.35 -41.58
C GLU A 1152 24.59 -22.91 -42.56
N ASP A 1153 25.61 -22.12 -42.91
CA ASP A 1153 26.68 -22.46 -43.87
C ASP A 1153 28.05 -22.85 -43.25
N SER A 1154 28.21 -22.90 -41.92
CA SER A 1154 29.54 -23.06 -41.26
C SER A 1154 29.63 -24.24 -40.29
N GLU A 1155 30.56 -25.16 -40.56
CA GLU A 1155 30.80 -26.33 -39.70
C GLU A 1155 31.57 -26.02 -38.38
N GLN A 1156 32.29 -24.88 -38.29
CA GLN A 1156 33.00 -24.47 -37.07
C GLN A 1156 33.00 -22.94 -36.87
N PRO A 1157 32.28 -22.40 -35.85
CA PRO A 1157 32.30 -20.97 -35.54
C PRO A 1157 33.60 -20.53 -34.82
N PRO A 1158 34.21 -19.39 -35.18
CA PRO A 1158 35.36 -18.84 -34.47
C PRO A 1158 35.01 -18.31 -33.05
N LEU A 1159 36.03 -18.13 -32.21
CA LEU A 1159 35.90 -17.67 -30.81
C LEU A 1159 35.10 -16.36 -30.64
N THR A 1160 35.15 -15.45 -31.62
CA THR A 1160 34.37 -14.20 -31.64
C THR A 1160 32.86 -14.45 -31.70
N THR A 1161 32.40 -15.50 -32.37
CA THR A 1161 30.96 -15.86 -32.46
C THR A 1161 30.39 -16.20 -31.08
N ASN A 1162 31.16 -16.84 -30.20
CA ASN A 1162 30.68 -17.20 -28.85
C ASN A 1162 30.38 -15.98 -27.96
N LEU A 1163 31.07 -14.85 -28.15
CA LEU A 1163 30.76 -13.59 -27.45
C LEU A 1163 29.52 -12.93 -28.04
N ILE A 1164 29.43 -12.85 -29.38
CA ILE A 1164 28.28 -12.30 -30.09
C ILE A 1164 27.00 -13.04 -29.69
N GLU A 1165 27.01 -14.38 -29.68
CA GLU A 1165 25.86 -15.19 -29.29
C GLU A 1165 25.52 -15.08 -27.79
N THR A 1166 26.53 -14.99 -26.91
CA THR A 1166 26.29 -14.70 -25.47
C THR A 1166 25.60 -13.34 -25.29
N LEU A 1167 25.97 -12.33 -26.08
CA LEU A 1167 25.34 -11.01 -26.05
C LEU A 1167 23.95 -11.03 -26.68
N ARG A 1168 23.75 -11.68 -27.83
CA ARG A 1168 22.45 -11.87 -28.51
C ARG A 1168 21.41 -12.53 -27.59
N GLU A 1169 21.78 -13.59 -26.87
CA GLU A 1169 20.91 -14.21 -25.86
C GLU A 1169 20.63 -13.27 -24.68
N SER A 1170 21.62 -12.51 -24.20
CA SER A 1170 21.46 -11.59 -23.06
C SER A 1170 20.61 -10.34 -23.34
N ARG A 1171 20.72 -9.82 -24.57
CA ARG A 1171 20.11 -8.57 -25.02
C ARG A 1171 18.75 -8.83 -25.66
N TYR A 1172 18.60 -9.91 -26.43
CA TYR A 1172 17.41 -10.15 -27.23
C TYR A 1172 16.72 -11.50 -26.96
N GLY A 1173 17.46 -12.60 -26.83
CA GLY A 1173 16.88 -13.93 -26.63
C GLY A 1173 16.06 -14.03 -25.33
N SER A 1174 16.73 -13.86 -24.19
CA SER A 1174 16.10 -13.79 -22.87
C SER A 1174 15.11 -12.62 -22.72
N PHE A 1175 15.29 -11.51 -23.46
CA PHE A 1175 14.34 -10.39 -23.43
C PHE A 1175 13.04 -10.70 -24.20
N ARG A 1176 13.10 -11.33 -25.37
CA ARG A 1176 11.93 -11.90 -26.08
C ARG A 1176 11.13 -12.83 -25.17
N ARG A 1177 11.83 -13.72 -24.43
CA ARG A 1177 11.20 -14.63 -23.47
C ARG A 1177 10.54 -13.88 -22.30
N LEU A 1178 11.18 -12.85 -21.74
CA LEU A 1178 10.60 -12.02 -20.68
C LEU A 1178 9.31 -11.31 -21.14
N LEU A 1179 9.31 -10.66 -22.31
CA LEU A 1179 8.12 -9.99 -22.86
C LEU A 1179 6.97 -10.97 -23.11
N THR A 1180 7.28 -12.13 -23.70
CA THR A 1180 6.32 -13.23 -23.90
C THR A 1180 5.73 -13.71 -22.58
N SER A 1181 6.57 -13.87 -21.56
CA SER A 1181 6.18 -14.33 -20.23
C SER A 1181 5.28 -13.33 -19.51
N TYR A 1182 5.57 -12.02 -19.61
CA TYR A 1182 4.68 -10.99 -19.07
C TYR A 1182 3.28 -11.08 -19.68
N LEU A 1183 3.16 -11.10 -21.01
CA LEU A 1183 1.86 -11.19 -21.69
C LEU A 1183 1.12 -12.49 -21.34
N PHE A 1184 1.85 -13.61 -21.25
CA PHE A 1184 1.29 -14.91 -20.85
C PHE A 1184 0.72 -14.87 -19.42
N PHE A 1185 1.52 -14.44 -18.45
CA PHE A 1185 1.09 -14.43 -17.04
C PHE A 1185 0.09 -13.32 -16.72
N TRP A 1186 0.10 -12.22 -17.48
CA TRP A 1186 -0.97 -11.23 -17.49
C TRP A 1186 -2.31 -11.85 -17.94
N ALA A 1187 -2.34 -12.53 -19.08
CA ALA A 1187 -3.55 -13.16 -19.61
C ALA A 1187 -4.11 -14.23 -18.65
N LEU A 1188 -3.20 -14.98 -18.00
CA LEU A 1188 -3.51 -15.89 -16.89
C LEU A 1188 -4.20 -15.14 -15.74
N ALA A 1189 -3.56 -14.12 -15.17
CA ALA A 1189 -4.06 -13.40 -14.00
C ALA A 1189 -5.37 -12.63 -14.28
N LYS A 1190 -5.46 -11.93 -15.42
CA LYS A 1190 -6.66 -11.20 -15.87
C LYS A 1190 -7.87 -12.13 -16.00
N ARG A 1191 -7.67 -13.39 -16.42
CA ARG A 1191 -8.75 -14.39 -16.53
C ARG A 1191 -9.14 -15.03 -15.18
N VAL A 1192 -8.21 -15.22 -14.25
CA VAL A 1192 -8.55 -15.65 -12.87
C VAL A 1192 -9.26 -14.53 -12.11
N ALA A 1193 -8.72 -13.31 -12.16
CA ALA A 1193 -9.21 -12.15 -11.40
C ALA A 1193 -10.55 -11.59 -11.88
N SER A 1194 -11.02 -11.97 -13.07
CA SER A 1194 -12.36 -11.64 -13.59
C SER A 1194 -13.44 -12.65 -13.21
N PHE A 1195 -13.07 -13.81 -12.62
CA PHE A 1195 -13.98 -14.89 -12.23
C PHE A 1195 -15.13 -14.38 -11.34
N PRO A 1196 -16.40 -14.75 -11.62
CA PRO A 1196 -17.56 -14.30 -10.82
C PRO A 1196 -17.40 -14.59 -9.32
N LEU A 1197 -17.90 -13.69 -8.47
CA LEU A 1197 -17.81 -13.73 -7.00
C LEU A 1197 -16.39 -13.63 -6.41
N LEU A 1198 -15.35 -14.08 -7.11
CA LEU A 1198 -13.93 -14.07 -6.65
C LEU A 1198 -13.08 -12.96 -7.30
N ARG A 1199 -13.70 -11.86 -7.74
CA ARG A 1199 -12.97 -10.76 -8.39
C ARG A 1199 -12.00 -10.05 -7.44
N TYR A 1200 -10.83 -9.67 -7.97
CA TYR A 1200 -9.81 -8.87 -7.28
C TYR A 1200 -9.01 -8.01 -8.27
N SER A 1201 -8.31 -6.98 -7.77
CA SER A 1201 -7.35 -6.22 -8.58
C SER A 1201 -6.01 -6.96 -8.63
N PHE A 1202 -5.56 -7.37 -9.81
CA PHE A 1202 -4.31 -8.11 -10.00
C PHE A 1202 -3.09 -7.20 -10.26
N TRP A 1203 -3.30 -5.92 -10.51
CA TRP A 1203 -2.23 -4.93 -10.75
C TRP A 1203 -1.74 -4.19 -9.49
N ARG A 1204 -2.24 -4.61 -8.30
CA ARG A 1204 -1.95 -4.07 -6.97
C ARG A 1204 -1.89 -5.20 -5.95
N SER A 1205 -1.00 -5.07 -4.96
CA SER A 1205 -0.95 -5.90 -3.75
C SER A 1205 -1.62 -5.20 -2.57
N GLN A 1206 -1.63 -5.86 -1.40
CA GLN A 1206 -2.10 -5.24 -0.15
C GLN A 1206 -1.06 -4.26 0.43
N SER A 1207 0.24 -4.48 0.21
CA SER A 1207 1.30 -3.58 0.69
C SER A 1207 1.52 -2.40 -0.27
N ARG A 1208 1.20 -2.56 -1.56
CA ARG A 1208 1.51 -1.62 -2.65
C ARG A 1208 2.97 -1.15 -2.65
N THR A 1209 3.88 -2.04 -2.29
CA THR A 1209 5.33 -1.78 -2.20
C THR A 1209 5.99 -1.78 -3.58
N LYS A 1210 5.52 -0.88 -4.46
CA LYS A 1210 6.18 -0.55 -5.72
C LYS A 1210 7.48 0.24 -5.47
N ILE A 1211 7.44 1.13 -4.50
CA ILE A 1211 8.58 1.88 -3.99
C ILE A 1211 8.95 1.23 -2.65
N MET A 1212 10.20 0.82 -2.47
CA MET A 1212 10.64 0.26 -1.19
C MET A 1212 10.84 1.41 -0.18
N THR A 1213 9.93 1.49 0.78
CA THR A 1213 9.84 2.50 1.85
C THR A 1213 10.24 1.96 3.23
N THR A 1214 10.65 0.69 3.33
CA THR A 1214 11.21 0.13 4.56
C THR A 1214 12.44 0.92 4.98
N ALA A 1215 12.57 1.18 6.29
CA ALA A 1215 13.76 1.79 6.86
C ALA A 1215 15.03 1.09 6.34
N ALA A 1216 15.96 1.87 5.81
CA ALA A 1216 17.34 1.40 5.68
C ALA A 1216 17.92 1.22 7.10
N PRO A 1217 18.85 0.27 7.32
CA PRO A 1217 19.51 0.12 8.62
C PRO A 1217 20.31 1.38 9.02
N VAL A 1218 20.56 2.27 8.06
CA VAL A 1218 21.25 3.55 8.22
C VAL A 1218 20.48 4.62 7.45
N SER A 1219 20.10 5.71 8.12
CA SER A 1219 19.85 6.99 7.46
C SER A 1219 21.18 7.70 7.20
N ALA A 1220 21.30 8.50 6.13
CA ALA A 1220 22.44 9.41 5.98
C ALA A 1220 22.48 10.53 7.06
N THR A 1221 21.43 10.67 7.87
CA THR A 1221 21.45 11.48 9.11
C THR A 1221 21.94 10.72 10.35
N SER A 1222 22.13 9.40 10.25
CA SER A 1222 22.63 8.52 11.34
C SER A 1222 23.96 7.84 11.01
N LEU A 1223 24.45 7.93 9.76
CA LEU A 1223 25.88 8.14 9.58
C LEU A 1223 26.20 9.43 10.35
N ASN A 1224 27.04 9.37 11.38
CA ASN A 1224 27.47 10.58 12.08
C ASN A 1224 27.91 11.59 11.02
N ARG A 1225 27.36 12.80 11.06
CA ARG A 1225 28.08 13.94 10.49
C ARG A 1225 29.27 14.11 11.43
N PRO A 1226 30.50 13.78 11.03
CA PRO A 1226 31.62 14.07 11.89
C PRO A 1226 31.68 15.59 12.03
N GLU A 1227 31.77 16.08 13.26
CA GLU A 1227 32.34 17.41 13.47
C GLU A 1227 33.75 17.41 12.85
N GLN A 1228 34.28 18.57 12.44
CA GLN A 1228 35.55 18.59 11.66
C GLN A 1228 36.74 17.92 12.39
N GLU A 1229 36.62 17.70 13.70
CA GLU A 1229 37.57 16.97 14.54
C GLU A 1229 37.39 15.42 14.46
N GLU A 1230 36.16 14.88 14.32
CA GLU A 1230 35.92 13.43 14.12
C GLU A 1230 36.39 12.93 12.75
N ILE A 1231 36.54 13.81 11.76
CA ILE A 1231 37.18 13.50 10.46
C ILE A 1231 38.64 13.04 10.64
N THR A 1232 39.26 13.34 11.79
CA THR A 1232 40.60 12.88 12.17
C THR A 1232 40.61 11.47 12.78
N ILE A 1233 39.44 10.92 13.16
CA ILE A 1233 39.30 9.62 13.83
C ILE A 1233 38.89 8.52 12.83
N LEU A 1234 37.98 8.83 11.92
CA LEU A 1234 37.80 8.05 10.70
C LEU A 1234 38.91 8.44 9.71
N ASP A 1235 39.98 7.64 9.63
CA ASP A 1235 41.20 7.95 8.85
C ASP A 1235 41.01 7.86 7.32
N LEU A 1236 40.15 8.75 6.82
CA LEU A 1236 39.90 9.03 5.42
C LEU A 1236 41.14 9.62 4.74
N ALA A 1237 42.05 10.23 5.52
CA ALA A 1237 43.33 10.75 5.02
C ALA A 1237 44.28 9.62 4.59
N ALA A 1238 44.39 8.54 5.36
CA ALA A 1238 45.13 7.33 4.94
C ALA A 1238 44.44 6.62 3.76
N LEU A 1239 43.10 6.55 3.74
CA LEU A 1239 42.35 6.01 2.59
C LEU A 1239 42.61 6.81 1.30
N VAL A 1240 42.67 8.14 1.40
CA VAL A 1240 43.04 9.06 0.31
C VAL A 1240 44.48 8.83 -0.22
N ASN A 1241 45.37 8.17 0.53
CA ASN A 1241 46.75 7.92 0.10
C ASN A 1241 46.98 6.52 -0.54
N ARG A 1242 45.96 5.66 -0.66
CA ARG A 1242 46.06 4.33 -1.30
C ARG A 1242 46.36 4.32 -2.82
N GLU A 1243 46.69 5.47 -3.42
CA GLU A 1243 47.16 5.55 -4.82
C GLU A 1243 48.67 5.27 -4.98
N GLN A 1244 49.44 5.13 -3.89
CA GLN A 1244 50.90 4.98 -3.92
C GLN A 1244 51.43 3.53 -3.66
N SER A 1245 50.60 2.48 -3.81
CA SER A 1245 50.96 1.07 -3.49
C SER A 1245 50.46 -0.02 -4.46
#